data_AF-A0A8H6UIN0-F1
#
_entry.id   AF-A0A8H6UIN0-F1
#
_cell.length_a   1.000
_cell.length_b   1.000
_cell.length_c   1.000
_cell.angle_alpha   90.00
_cell.angle_beta   90.00
_cell.angle_gamma   90.00
#
_symmetry.space_group_name_H-M   'P 1'
#
loop_
_entity.id
_entity.type
_entity.pdbx_description
1 polymer ?
#
loop_
_entity_poly.entity_id
_entity_poly.type
_entity_poly.pdbx_seq_one_letter_code
_entity_poly.pdbx_strand_id
1 'polypeptide(L)'
;MVCETRQDQCEETLLLGHDHAAEPRPSTRARWILIILSLGIIAINFGSYLSMAPQIQIFESIICRKLHPEIALLTTEGQIARCKAPDVQGELALVNGWRETLDTLPGIVLALPFGLMADQAGRKTVLMLSLIGLITEEVMVRIIAWYSAFIPLRTVWFMPLFQICGGGSQIATSMLFTMVTDVFPVENRANIFFIIYAVTQISEIVASPLSAWLMSWTSWLPYFLGVFFMLCGLSASICVPETLPKSNNLSETGSEDDEADDDARRTVLHRLKAVLNHARHQIMHHSRFIFAERNIICISIAFLTATVAIQSLTIMLQYVSKRFSWSMAKVQSHPPLLAPADLKQASFLISLKATMNLSALLLILPTLSKALDRFLPPIRRDLRIALGSVLTIAAGHALMALAASPTVFAAGLSISSLGGGFFPALRSVATTLVDEAEIGLLGTTIALTQGIGAIIAGPLMAGTFRFNIRMHGEMNMPEPSQTETRPCHGASIPDVVAIGEEQESLAKWKQQCGIKPENQIRLVKLAHMRYQHPDLDAITVFLQDFGMKVAKKTDGEVWYRGYGTDQYVYYARKGPKAFLGGTFEVESYQDLERAAGLPTGSPIQELKDAPGGGFIVTVKDPEGFPVNLIYGQSPAAPGEYPPKLVVNYESDKPRVRHFQRFVPGPAAVHKLGHFGLCVQNFQETVTFYTITFNLVPSDFLYVEQEGKKKTVALFAHIDRGADYVDHHSFFMSTNPTSHVHHCSFEVHDFDTQNLGHQWLAKKGYEPVWGVGRHILGSQLFDYWWDTTGNMIEHYADGDLVNEETPIGYGPAGDESLAVWGPEVPKWFLE
;
A
#
# COMPACT_ATOMS: atom_id res chain seq x y z
N MET A 1 21.02 -81.45 -22.67
CA MET A 1 22.35 -81.71 -23.26
C MET A 1 23.31 -80.74 -22.56
N VAL A 2 24.03 -81.16 -21.51
CA VAL A 2 25.32 -81.92 -21.54
C VAL A 2 26.40 -81.03 -22.19
N CYS A 3 27.56 -80.67 -21.63
CA CYS A 3 28.36 -80.96 -20.41
C CYS A 3 29.36 -79.78 -20.27
N GLU A 4 29.65 -79.21 -19.09
CA GLU A 4 30.68 -79.60 -18.09
C GLU A 4 32.15 -79.48 -18.49
N THR A 5 32.91 -78.67 -17.71
CA THR A 5 34.15 -78.98 -16.94
C THR A 5 34.65 -77.63 -16.34
N ARG A 6 34.67 -77.33 -15.03
CA ARG A 6 35.11 -77.96 -13.77
C ARG A 6 36.63 -77.85 -13.53
N GLN A 7 37.05 -76.96 -12.63
CA GLN A 7 37.90 -77.21 -11.43
C GLN A 7 38.42 -75.88 -10.85
N ASP A 8 38.11 -75.59 -9.58
CA ASP A 8 39.15 -75.56 -8.55
C ASP A 8 38.56 -75.62 -7.13
N GLN A 9 39.34 -76.24 -6.27
CA GLN A 9 39.05 -76.78 -4.93
C GLN A 9 39.50 -75.81 -3.82
N CYS A 10 38.85 -75.95 -2.65
CA CYS A 10 39.38 -75.83 -1.28
C CYS A 10 40.20 -74.58 -0.88
N GLU A 11 39.73 -73.81 0.10
CA GLU A 11 40.16 -74.00 1.51
C GLU A 11 39.43 -73.05 2.48
N GLU A 12 39.52 -73.43 3.75
CA GLU A 12 38.69 -73.08 4.89
C GLU A 12 38.77 -71.62 5.35
N THR A 13 37.64 -71.20 5.92
CA THR A 13 37.47 -70.17 6.94
C THR A 13 38.69 -69.91 7.82
N LEU A 14 39.24 -68.70 7.73
CA LEU A 14 40.05 -68.11 8.79
C LEU A 14 39.45 -66.75 9.17
N LEU A 15 38.80 -66.76 10.33
CA LEU A 15 38.37 -65.60 11.10
C LEU A 15 39.51 -64.59 11.23
N LEU A 16 39.40 -63.46 10.56
CA LEU A 16 40.14 -62.24 10.90
C LEU A 16 39.13 -61.14 11.24
N GLY A 17 39.06 -60.91 12.54
CA GLY A 17 38.63 -59.69 13.24
C GLY A 17 37.65 -58.76 12.54
N HIS A 18 36.47 -58.64 13.14
CA HIS A 18 35.78 -57.35 13.24
C HIS A 18 36.71 -56.34 13.94
N ASP A 19 37.65 -55.76 13.21
CA ASP A 19 38.01 -54.39 13.50
C ASP A 19 36.88 -53.54 12.93
N HIS A 20 36.02 -53.07 13.83
CA HIS A 20 35.25 -51.87 13.58
C HIS A 20 36.25 -50.79 13.15
N ALA A 21 36.44 -50.64 11.84
CA ALA A 21 37.06 -49.45 11.27
C ALA A 21 36.22 -48.28 11.79
N ALA A 22 36.72 -47.64 12.83
CA ALA A 22 36.09 -46.49 13.42
C ALA A 22 35.85 -45.50 12.28
N GLU A 23 34.59 -45.09 12.09
CA GLU A 23 34.23 -44.02 11.15
C GLU A 23 35.27 -42.90 11.28
N PRO A 24 35.89 -42.45 10.18
CA PRO A 24 36.95 -41.46 10.25
C PRO A 24 36.36 -40.17 10.83
N ARG A 25 36.59 -39.96 12.14
CA ARG A 25 36.17 -38.75 12.84
C ARG A 25 36.77 -37.55 12.10
N PRO A 26 35.98 -36.53 11.74
CA PRO A 26 36.52 -35.36 11.05
C PRO A 26 37.64 -34.74 11.89
N SER A 27 38.78 -34.48 11.25
CA SER A 27 39.98 -33.95 11.90
C SER A 27 39.67 -32.68 12.70
N THR A 28 40.41 -32.41 13.78
CA THR A 28 40.24 -31.20 14.60
C THR A 28 40.29 -29.92 13.73
N ARG A 29 41.12 -29.93 12.67
CA ARG A 29 41.20 -28.89 11.65
C ARG A 29 39.89 -28.70 10.88
N ALA A 30 39.25 -29.80 10.45
CA ALA A 30 37.97 -29.75 9.74
C ALA A 30 36.85 -29.11 10.58
N ARG A 31 36.78 -29.44 11.88
CA ARG A 31 35.81 -28.86 12.81
C ARG A 31 36.04 -27.36 13.01
N TRP A 32 37.29 -26.93 13.16
CA TRP A 32 37.63 -25.51 13.26
C TRP A 32 37.26 -24.72 12.00
N ILE A 33 37.54 -25.27 10.81
CA ILE A 33 37.13 -24.65 9.54
C ILE A 33 35.61 -24.48 9.51
N LEU A 34 34.85 -25.52 9.86
CA LEU A 34 33.39 -25.44 9.91
C LEU A 34 32.88 -24.38 10.90
N ILE A 35 33.48 -24.26 12.09
CA ILE A 35 33.11 -23.25 13.08
C ILE A 35 33.36 -21.84 12.54
N ILE A 36 34.54 -21.59 11.97
CA ILE A 36 34.90 -20.27 11.42
C ILE A 36 33.97 -19.91 10.25
N LEU A 37 33.73 -20.85 9.32
CA LEU A 37 32.78 -20.65 8.23
C LEU A 37 31.37 -20.38 8.77
N SER A 38 30.90 -21.15 9.77
CA SER A 38 29.59 -20.94 10.39
C SER A 38 29.46 -19.57 11.04
N LEU A 39 30.48 -19.12 11.79
CA LEU A 39 30.49 -17.78 12.39
C LEU A 39 30.49 -16.68 11.33
N GLY A 40 31.25 -16.85 10.25
CA GLY A 40 31.25 -15.93 9.11
C GLY A 40 29.88 -15.84 8.43
N ILE A 41 29.25 -17.00 8.17
CA ILE A 41 27.89 -17.10 7.61
C ILE A 41 26.89 -16.41 8.53
N ILE A 42 26.96 -16.63 9.85
CA ILE A 42 26.07 -15.97 10.82
C ILE A 42 26.23 -14.46 10.72
N ALA A 43 27.47 -13.97 10.82
CA ALA A 43 27.73 -12.53 10.84
C ALA A 43 27.24 -11.83 9.55
N ILE A 44 27.50 -12.43 8.38
CA ILE A 44 27.06 -11.87 7.09
C ILE A 44 25.54 -11.88 6.97
N ASN A 45 24.90 -13.03 7.23
CA ASN A 45 23.44 -13.14 7.11
C ASN A 45 22.73 -12.26 8.15
N PHE A 46 23.24 -12.22 9.37
CA PHE A 46 22.71 -11.34 10.42
C PHE A 46 22.74 -9.88 9.98
N GLY A 47 23.86 -9.41 9.41
CA GLY A 47 23.98 -8.05 8.90
C GLY A 47 23.01 -7.75 7.75
N SER A 48 22.80 -8.71 6.84
CA SER A 48 21.86 -8.60 5.73
C SER A 48 20.40 -8.51 6.23
N TYR A 49 19.96 -9.44 7.07
CA TYR A 49 18.60 -9.44 7.64
C TYR A 49 18.33 -8.23 8.53
N LEU A 50 19.32 -7.75 9.28
CA LEU A 50 19.23 -6.52 10.09
C LEU A 50 19.01 -5.28 9.20
N SER A 51 19.48 -5.31 7.95
CA SER A 51 19.40 -4.17 7.02
C SER A 51 18.14 -4.18 6.15
N MET A 52 17.45 -5.32 6.01
CA MET A 52 16.38 -5.51 5.03
C MET A 52 15.17 -4.59 5.27
N ALA A 53 14.58 -4.64 6.47
CA ALA A 53 13.43 -3.81 6.84
C ALA A 53 13.73 -2.28 6.81
N PRO A 54 14.83 -1.79 7.39
CA PRO A 54 15.13 -0.36 7.36
C PRO A 54 15.44 0.14 5.95
N GLN A 55 16.05 -0.67 5.08
CA GLN A 55 16.27 -0.29 3.69
C GLN A 55 14.96 0.01 2.97
N ILE A 56 13.96 -0.86 3.10
CA ILE A 56 12.64 -0.67 2.47
C ILE A 56 12.02 0.65 2.94
N GLN A 57 12.07 0.92 4.24
CA GLN A 57 11.52 2.17 4.81
C GLN A 57 12.30 3.42 4.37
N ILE A 58 13.63 3.36 4.27
CA ILE A 58 14.46 4.48 3.82
C ILE A 58 14.17 4.76 2.33
N PHE A 59 14.11 3.73 1.49
CA PHE A 59 13.80 3.87 0.07
C PHE A 59 12.40 4.45 -0.13
N GLU A 60 11.41 3.95 0.63
CA GLU A 60 10.05 4.51 0.67
C GLU A 60 10.06 6.00 1.00
N SER A 61 10.76 6.41 2.06
CA SER A 61 10.86 7.82 2.45
C SER A 61 11.56 8.70 1.40
N ILE A 62 12.57 8.18 0.70
CA ILE A 62 13.26 8.90 -0.38
C ILE A 62 12.31 9.09 -1.58
N ILE A 63 11.63 8.02 -2.00
CA ILE A 63 10.68 8.06 -3.12
C ILE A 63 9.52 9.00 -2.79
N CYS A 64 8.95 8.87 -1.60
CA CYS A 64 7.86 9.69 -1.10
C CYS A 64 8.19 11.18 -1.11
N ARG A 65 9.36 11.59 -0.57
CA ARG A 65 9.82 12.99 -0.60
C ARG A 65 9.98 13.55 -2.01
N LYS A 66 10.31 12.68 -2.98
CA LYS A 66 10.52 13.06 -4.37
C LYS A 66 9.21 13.20 -5.15
N LEU A 67 8.26 12.29 -4.94
CA LEU A 67 6.95 12.31 -5.60
C LEU A 67 5.99 13.30 -4.95
N HIS A 68 6.14 13.53 -3.64
CA HIS A 68 5.30 14.41 -2.84
C HIS A 68 6.15 15.39 -2.04
N PRO A 69 6.68 16.46 -2.65
CA PRO A 69 7.45 17.48 -1.93
C PRO A 69 6.63 18.14 -0.79
N GLU A 70 5.30 18.14 -0.90
CA GLU A 70 4.35 18.69 0.06
C GLU A 70 4.34 17.99 1.43
N ILE A 71 4.95 16.80 1.56
CA ILE A 71 4.92 16.05 2.83
C ILE A 71 5.59 16.77 4.00
N ALA A 72 6.46 17.74 3.73
CA ALA A 72 7.08 18.56 4.77
C ALA A 72 6.07 19.42 5.55
N LEU A 73 4.86 19.62 4.99
CA LEU A 73 3.78 20.39 5.57
C LEU A 73 2.76 19.52 6.32
N LEU A 74 2.87 18.20 6.23
CA LEU A 74 1.94 17.25 6.84
C LEU A 74 2.38 16.88 8.27
N THR A 75 1.40 16.51 9.10
CA THR A 75 1.66 15.88 10.41
C THR A 75 2.38 14.52 10.22
N THR A 76 3.03 14.00 11.27
CA THR A 76 3.75 12.71 11.21
C THR A 76 2.87 11.57 10.69
N GLU A 77 1.57 11.56 11.03
CA GLU A 77 0.63 10.55 10.54
C GLU A 77 0.26 10.77 9.07
N GLY A 78 0.10 12.02 8.63
CA GLY A 78 -0.12 12.37 7.22
C GLY A 78 1.08 12.04 6.33
N GLN A 79 2.30 12.22 6.84
CA GLN A 79 3.54 11.80 6.16
C GLN A 79 3.57 10.28 5.96
N ILE A 80 3.23 9.51 6.99
CA ILE A 80 3.21 8.04 6.91
C ILE A 80 2.16 7.59 5.88
N ALA A 81 0.95 8.14 5.94
CA ALA A 81 -0.13 7.79 5.02
C ALA A 81 0.25 8.09 3.56
N ARG A 82 0.82 9.28 3.30
CA ARG A 82 1.22 9.68 1.95
C ARG A 82 2.33 8.81 1.38
N CYS A 83 3.31 8.42 2.20
CA CYS A 83 4.38 7.51 1.76
C CYS A 83 3.90 6.07 1.50
N LYS A 84 2.67 5.73 1.90
CA LYS A 84 2.02 4.45 1.60
C LYS A 84 1.12 4.49 0.36
N ALA A 85 1.05 5.62 -0.32
CA ALA A 85 0.24 5.79 -1.52
C ALA A 85 0.64 4.79 -2.65
N PRO A 86 -0.32 4.37 -3.50
CA PRO A 86 -0.09 3.38 -4.57
C PRO A 86 1.08 3.68 -5.52
N ASP A 87 1.32 4.95 -5.82
CA ASP A 87 2.40 5.44 -6.67
C ASP A 87 3.77 5.29 -6.00
N VAL A 88 3.90 5.66 -4.71
CA VAL A 88 5.11 5.45 -3.92
C VAL A 88 5.43 3.97 -3.78
N GLN A 89 4.43 3.15 -3.43
CA GLN A 89 4.60 1.69 -3.29
C GLN A 89 4.92 1.02 -4.64
N GLY A 90 4.33 1.50 -5.73
CA GLY A 90 4.62 1.02 -7.07
C GLY A 90 6.07 1.30 -7.50
N GLU A 91 6.57 2.52 -7.28
CA GLU A 91 7.96 2.87 -7.55
C GLU A 91 8.94 2.12 -6.63
N LEU A 92 8.59 1.94 -5.35
CA LEU A 92 9.40 1.15 -4.40
C LEU A 92 9.56 -0.30 -4.85
N ALA A 93 8.45 -0.94 -5.25
CA ALA A 93 8.48 -2.30 -5.78
C ALA A 93 9.32 -2.42 -7.06
N LEU A 94 9.28 -1.41 -7.94
CA LEU A 94 10.08 -1.36 -9.17
C LEU A 94 11.57 -1.23 -8.87
N VAL A 95 11.95 -0.30 -7.98
CA VAL A 95 13.36 -0.10 -7.59
C VAL A 95 13.94 -1.37 -6.99
N ASN A 96 13.24 -2.01 -6.05
CA ASN A 96 13.69 -3.25 -5.42
C ASN A 96 13.72 -4.43 -6.41
N GLY A 97 12.66 -4.63 -7.20
CA GLY A 97 12.58 -5.76 -8.14
C GLY A 97 13.67 -5.75 -9.21
N TRP A 98 13.96 -4.58 -9.79
CA TRP A 98 15.08 -4.46 -10.75
C TRP A 98 16.44 -4.56 -10.09
N ARG A 99 16.60 -4.04 -8.86
CA ARG A 99 17.84 -4.23 -8.12
C ARG A 99 18.12 -5.71 -7.91
N GLU A 100 17.20 -6.48 -7.32
CA GLU A 100 17.37 -7.93 -7.07
C GLU A 100 17.76 -8.70 -8.34
N THR A 101 17.18 -8.30 -9.48
CA THR A 101 17.49 -8.87 -10.80
C THR A 101 18.94 -8.61 -11.19
N LEU A 102 19.40 -7.36 -11.05
CA LEU A 102 20.74 -6.94 -11.42
C LEU A 102 21.80 -7.47 -10.46
N ASP A 103 21.48 -7.59 -9.17
CA ASP A 103 22.34 -8.18 -8.12
C ASP A 103 22.70 -9.66 -8.43
N THR A 104 21.87 -10.35 -9.22
CA THR A 104 22.06 -11.76 -9.60
C THR A 104 22.96 -11.94 -10.84
N LEU A 105 23.08 -10.92 -11.70
CA LEU A 105 23.77 -11.04 -12.99
C LEU A 105 25.28 -11.34 -12.86
N PRO A 106 26.06 -10.66 -12.00
CA PRO A 106 27.50 -10.94 -11.85
C PRO A 106 27.76 -12.40 -11.50
N GLY A 107 26.95 -12.98 -10.61
CA GLY A 107 27.03 -14.39 -10.20
C GLY A 107 26.91 -15.39 -11.33
N ILE A 108 26.04 -15.11 -12.30
CA ILE A 108 25.80 -16.01 -13.44
C ILE A 108 26.88 -15.80 -14.51
N VAL A 109 27.16 -14.54 -14.85
CA VAL A 109 28.09 -14.19 -15.93
C VAL A 109 29.52 -14.59 -15.58
N LEU A 110 29.91 -14.41 -14.31
CA LEU A 110 31.27 -14.63 -13.85
C LEU A 110 31.48 -15.99 -13.17
N ALA A 111 30.47 -16.87 -13.23
CA ALA A 111 30.53 -18.20 -12.62
C ALA A 111 31.75 -19.01 -13.08
N LEU A 112 31.94 -19.09 -14.39
CA LEU A 112 33.03 -19.86 -15.01
C LEU A 112 34.42 -19.23 -14.76
N PRO A 113 34.65 -17.93 -15.04
CA PRO A 113 35.94 -17.30 -14.76
C PRO A 113 36.40 -17.45 -13.31
N PHE A 114 35.52 -17.21 -12.34
CA PHE A 114 35.88 -17.29 -10.93
C PHE A 114 35.95 -18.74 -10.42
N GLY A 115 35.20 -19.68 -11.03
CA GLY A 115 35.38 -21.10 -10.80
C GLY A 115 36.79 -21.59 -11.18
N LEU A 116 37.27 -21.24 -12.39
CA LEU A 116 38.63 -21.56 -12.83
C LEU A 116 39.69 -20.85 -11.96
N MET A 117 39.42 -19.61 -11.56
CA MET A 117 40.31 -18.88 -10.65
C MET A 117 40.37 -19.54 -9.27
N ALA A 118 39.28 -20.13 -8.78
CA ALA A 118 39.28 -20.85 -7.52
C ALA A 118 40.27 -22.01 -7.56
N ASP A 119 40.33 -22.72 -8.69
CA ASP A 119 41.26 -23.83 -8.92
C ASP A 119 42.73 -23.41 -8.94
N GLN A 120 43.05 -22.20 -9.43
CA GLN A 120 44.42 -21.71 -9.57
C GLN A 120 44.89 -20.87 -8.37
N ALA A 121 44.09 -19.90 -7.94
CA ALA A 121 44.43 -18.91 -6.91
C ALA A 121 44.01 -19.34 -5.49
N GLY A 122 43.32 -20.47 -5.36
CA GLY A 122 42.81 -20.99 -4.10
C GLY A 122 41.39 -20.50 -3.78
N ARG A 123 40.68 -21.32 -2.99
CA ARG A 123 39.25 -21.12 -2.68
C ARG A 123 39.09 -19.94 -1.74
N LYS A 124 40.05 -19.75 -0.82
CA LYS A 124 40.07 -18.62 0.12
C LYS A 124 40.08 -17.29 -0.62
N THR A 125 40.96 -17.16 -1.61
CA THR A 125 41.13 -15.93 -2.39
C THR A 125 39.84 -15.54 -3.09
N VAL A 126 39.19 -16.51 -3.75
CA VAL A 126 37.93 -16.27 -4.45
C VAL A 126 36.83 -15.87 -3.48
N LEU A 127 36.67 -16.60 -2.36
CA LEU A 127 35.68 -16.26 -1.33
C LEU A 127 35.87 -14.84 -0.79
N MET A 128 37.12 -14.45 -0.48
CA MET A 128 37.45 -13.11 0.00
C MET A 128 37.08 -12.03 -1.01
N LEU A 129 37.42 -12.23 -2.29
CA LEU A 129 37.08 -11.29 -3.36
C LEU A 129 35.56 -11.16 -3.54
N SER A 130 34.82 -12.28 -3.49
CA SER A 130 33.35 -12.27 -3.53
C SER A 130 32.76 -11.46 -2.38
N LEU A 131 33.23 -11.70 -1.15
CA LEU A 131 32.72 -11.00 0.04
C LEU A 131 33.07 -9.50 0.00
N ILE A 132 34.26 -9.12 -0.45
CA ILE A 132 34.64 -7.71 -0.62
C ILE A 132 33.72 -7.01 -1.64
N GLY A 133 33.45 -7.64 -2.78
CA GLY A 133 32.55 -7.10 -3.80
C GLY A 133 31.13 -6.87 -3.26
N LEU A 134 30.57 -7.87 -2.56
CA LEU A 134 29.23 -7.79 -1.96
C LEU A 134 29.14 -6.71 -0.87
N ILE A 135 30.15 -6.60 -0.01
CA ILE A 135 30.16 -5.58 1.05
C ILE A 135 30.33 -4.18 0.45
N THR A 136 31.17 -4.04 -0.59
CA THR A 136 31.38 -2.75 -1.26
C THR A 136 30.10 -2.26 -1.91
N GLU A 137 29.38 -3.14 -2.62
CA GLU A 137 28.05 -2.85 -3.15
C GLU A 137 27.08 -2.36 -2.07
N GLU A 138 26.97 -3.10 -0.96
CA GLU A 138 26.08 -2.73 0.16
C GLU A 138 26.44 -1.36 0.76
N VAL A 139 27.74 -1.05 0.89
CA VAL A 139 28.21 0.27 1.33
C VAL A 139 27.81 1.35 0.32
N MET A 140 27.95 1.10 -0.98
CA MET A 140 27.62 2.09 -2.01
C MET A 140 26.11 2.35 -2.11
N VAL A 141 25.27 1.33 -1.95
CA VAL A 141 23.80 1.50 -1.85
C VAL A 141 23.43 2.43 -0.69
N ARG A 142 24.09 2.28 0.47
CA ARG A 142 23.90 3.17 1.63
C ARG A 142 24.34 4.60 1.36
N ILE A 143 25.46 4.79 0.66
CA ILE A 143 25.94 6.11 0.24
C ILE A 143 24.92 6.77 -0.69
N ILE A 144 24.37 6.05 -1.67
CA ILE A 144 23.32 6.57 -2.56
C ILE A 144 22.07 6.97 -1.76
N ALA A 145 21.62 6.13 -0.83
CA ALA A 145 20.47 6.44 0.01
C ALA A 145 20.72 7.70 0.87
N TRP A 146 21.91 7.83 1.46
CA TRP A 146 22.31 8.96 2.29
C TRP A 146 22.36 10.27 1.50
N TYR A 147 22.93 10.25 0.30
CA TYR A 147 23.03 11.42 -0.60
C TYR A 147 21.90 11.49 -1.63
N SER A 148 20.73 10.94 -1.30
CA SER A 148 19.57 10.87 -2.19
C SER A 148 19.00 12.23 -2.62
N ALA A 149 19.36 13.31 -1.93
CA ALA A 149 19.07 14.68 -2.35
C ALA A 149 19.78 15.08 -3.66
N PHE A 150 20.93 14.47 -3.96
CA PHE A 150 21.75 14.79 -5.14
C PHE A 150 21.84 13.62 -6.11
N ILE A 151 21.76 12.39 -5.61
CA ILE A 151 21.90 11.17 -6.41
C ILE A 151 20.53 10.50 -6.55
N PRO A 152 20.04 10.24 -7.78
CA PRO A 152 18.79 9.52 -7.98
C PRO A 152 18.84 8.12 -7.35
N LEU A 153 17.77 7.71 -6.64
CA LEU A 153 17.72 6.39 -6.01
C LEU A 153 17.91 5.23 -7.01
N ARG A 154 17.43 5.38 -8.26
CA ARG A 154 17.61 4.36 -9.33
C ARG A 154 19.09 4.05 -9.65
N THR A 155 20.04 4.88 -9.22
CA THR A 155 21.48 4.58 -9.34
C THR A 155 21.88 3.29 -8.62
N VAL A 156 21.09 2.82 -7.64
CA VAL A 156 21.33 1.54 -6.96
C VAL A 156 21.39 0.35 -7.94
N TRP A 157 20.74 0.43 -9.10
CA TRP A 157 20.77 -0.59 -10.16
C TRP A 157 22.17 -0.84 -10.74
N PHE A 158 23.09 0.12 -10.60
CA PHE A 158 24.46 -0.03 -11.09
C PHE A 158 25.43 -0.55 -10.02
N MET A 159 24.99 -0.68 -8.76
CA MET A 159 25.85 -1.12 -7.66
C MET A 159 26.35 -2.57 -7.79
N PRO A 160 25.62 -3.50 -8.44
CA PRO A 160 26.14 -4.84 -8.73
C PRO A 160 27.44 -4.86 -9.56
N LEU A 161 27.81 -3.76 -10.22
CA LEU A 161 29.11 -3.65 -10.90
C LEU A 161 30.28 -3.84 -9.94
N PHE A 162 30.13 -3.50 -8.65
CA PHE A 162 31.15 -3.75 -7.64
C PHE A 162 31.33 -5.25 -7.33
N GLN A 163 30.32 -6.08 -7.57
CA GLN A 163 30.45 -7.54 -7.42
C GLN A 163 31.34 -8.17 -8.51
N ILE A 164 31.62 -7.47 -9.62
CA ILE A 164 32.43 -8.00 -10.73
C ILE A 164 33.84 -8.41 -10.27
N CYS A 165 34.40 -7.74 -9.25
CA CYS A 165 35.71 -8.08 -8.72
C CYS A 165 35.75 -9.43 -8.01
N GLY A 166 34.60 -9.98 -7.62
CA GLY A 166 34.47 -11.18 -6.81
C GLY A 166 33.51 -12.23 -7.34
N GLY A 167 32.86 -12.00 -8.48
CA GLY A 167 31.90 -12.93 -9.07
C GLY A 167 30.56 -13.05 -8.31
N GLY A 168 30.26 -12.16 -7.35
CA GLY A 168 28.94 -12.07 -6.71
C GLY A 168 28.55 -13.18 -5.72
N SER A 169 27.28 -13.15 -5.31
CA SER A 169 26.75 -13.96 -4.19
C SER A 169 26.71 -15.46 -4.48
N GLN A 170 26.49 -15.84 -5.74
CA GLN A 170 26.43 -17.22 -6.21
C GLN A 170 27.82 -17.86 -6.13
N ILE A 171 28.86 -17.12 -6.50
CA ILE A 171 30.25 -17.59 -6.38
C ILE A 171 30.66 -17.71 -4.92
N ALA A 172 30.33 -16.73 -4.07
CA ALA A 172 30.58 -16.83 -2.63
C ALA A 172 29.96 -18.10 -2.02
N THR A 173 28.69 -18.37 -2.39
CA THR A 173 27.95 -19.55 -1.94
C THR A 173 28.58 -20.84 -2.48
N SER A 174 28.96 -20.87 -3.76
CA SER A 174 29.64 -22.01 -4.37
C SER A 174 30.96 -22.30 -3.65
N MET A 175 31.79 -21.28 -3.39
CA MET A 175 33.07 -21.44 -2.69
C MET A 175 32.88 -21.97 -1.27
N LEU A 176 31.84 -21.50 -0.56
CA LEU A 176 31.51 -22.02 0.76
C LEU A 176 31.24 -23.54 0.72
N PHE A 177 30.40 -23.99 -0.21
CA PHE A 177 30.09 -25.41 -0.37
C PHE A 177 31.32 -26.21 -0.81
N THR A 178 32.12 -25.69 -1.75
CA THR A 178 33.35 -26.33 -2.21
C THR A 178 34.36 -26.51 -1.07
N MET A 179 34.58 -25.49 -0.24
CA MET A 179 35.46 -25.57 0.92
C MET A 179 35.03 -26.66 1.91
N VAL A 180 33.71 -26.84 2.09
CA VAL A 180 33.18 -27.92 2.94
C VAL A 180 33.42 -29.28 2.30
N THR A 181 33.21 -29.41 0.99
CA THR A 181 33.45 -30.67 0.29
C THR A 181 34.93 -31.07 0.26
N ASP A 182 35.84 -30.10 0.25
CA ASP A 182 37.29 -30.33 0.30
C ASP A 182 37.74 -30.91 1.65
N VAL A 183 37.02 -30.57 2.73
CA VAL A 183 37.43 -30.83 4.12
C VAL A 183 36.70 -32.02 4.75
N PHE A 184 35.47 -32.30 4.31
CA PHE A 184 34.63 -33.36 4.85
C PHE A 184 34.44 -34.52 3.86
N PRO A 185 34.61 -35.78 4.30
CA PRO A 185 34.38 -36.96 3.47
C PRO A 185 32.90 -37.09 3.11
N VAL A 186 32.62 -37.75 1.97
CA VAL A 186 31.30 -37.84 1.33
C VAL A 186 30.18 -38.22 2.31
N GLU A 187 30.45 -39.20 3.17
CA GLU A 187 29.55 -39.74 4.19
C GLU A 187 29.01 -38.69 5.17
N ASN A 188 29.82 -37.66 5.48
CA ASN A 188 29.48 -36.63 6.45
C ASN A 188 28.94 -35.34 5.80
N ARG A 189 29.08 -35.16 4.47
CA ARG A 189 28.78 -33.90 3.77
C ARG A 189 27.31 -33.48 3.93
N ALA A 190 26.38 -34.42 3.82
CA ALA A 190 24.95 -34.13 3.95
C ALA A 190 24.60 -33.52 5.31
N ASN A 191 25.13 -34.09 6.40
CA ASN A 191 24.93 -33.57 7.76
C ASN A 191 25.54 -32.16 7.93
N ILE A 192 26.72 -31.93 7.36
CA ILE A 192 27.34 -30.60 7.41
C ILE A 192 26.54 -29.56 6.61
N PHE A 193 25.98 -29.94 5.46
CA PHE A 193 25.09 -29.05 4.71
C PHE A 193 23.83 -28.70 5.51
N PHE A 194 23.22 -29.65 6.22
CA PHE A 194 22.11 -29.35 7.12
C PHE A 194 22.50 -28.37 8.23
N ILE A 195 23.70 -28.52 8.82
CA ILE A 195 24.21 -27.57 9.83
C ILE A 195 24.35 -26.18 9.24
N ILE A 196 24.94 -26.05 8.04
CA ILE A 196 25.08 -24.75 7.36
C ILE A 196 23.72 -24.10 7.10
N TYR A 197 22.74 -24.86 6.62
CA TYR A 197 21.37 -24.36 6.44
C TYR A 197 20.68 -23.99 7.76
N ALA A 198 20.88 -24.75 8.84
CA ALA A 198 20.33 -24.40 10.15
C ALA A 198 20.95 -23.10 10.70
N VAL A 199 22.25 -22.92 10.50
CA VAL A 199 23.01 -21.75 10.93
C VAL A 199 22.52 -20.46 10.27
N THR A 200 22.12 -20.49 8.99
CA THR A 200 21.53 -19.32 8.32
C THR A 200 20.18 -18.92 8.92
N GLN A 201 19.35 -19.88 9.33
CA GLN A 201 18.05 -19.62 9.96
C GLN A 201 18.18 -18.94 11.33
N ILE A 202 19.22 -19.27 12.11
CA ILE A 202 19.46 -18.62 13.42
C ILE A 202 19.62 -17.11 13.25
N SER A 203 20.30 -16.68 12.19
CA SER A 203 20.53 -15.27 11.90
C SER A 203 19.21 -14.55 11.58
N GLU A 204 18.33 -15.18 10.80
CA GLU A 204 17.01 -14.67 10.42
C GLU A 204 16.09 -14.50 11.66
N ILE A 205 16.12 -15.46 12.59
CA ILE A 205 15.30 -15.44 13.82
C ILE A 205 15.65 -14.24 14.71
N VAL A 206 16.94 -13.96 14.91
CA VAL A 206 17.43 -12.96 15.88
C VAL A 206 17.55 -11.55 15.25
N ALA A 207 17.93 -11.45 13.98
CA ALA A 207 18.16 -10.17 13.34
C ALA A 207 16.87 -9.36 13.15
N SER A 208 15.76 -10.00 12.81
CA SER A 208 14.51 -9.29 12.49
C SER A 208 13.89 -8.54 13.70
N PRO A 209 13.74 -9.15 14.90
CA PRO A 209 13.20 -8.46 16.06
C PRO A 209 14.15 -7.37 16.56
N LEU A 210 15.47 -7.61 16.46
CA LEU A 210 16.47 -6.61 16.79
C LEU A 210 16.39 -5.41 15.84
N SER A 211 16.23 -5.65 14.53
CA SER A 211 16.03 -4.59 13.54
C SER A 211 14.81 -3.75 13.89
N ALA A 212 13.67 -4.41 14.17
CA ALA A 212 12.43 -3.72 14.51
C ALA A 212 12.57 -2.85 15.76
N TRP A 213 13.26 -3.36 16.78
CA TRP A 213 13.56 -2.62 17.99
C TRP A 213 14.47 -1.41 17.72
N LEU A 214 15.55 -1.57 16.96
CA LEU A 214 16.46 -0.46 16.61
C LEU A 214 15.81 0.60 15.73
N MET A 215 14.90 0.20 14.83
CA MET A 215 14.12 1.10 13.97
C MET A 215 13.19 2.03 14.77
N SER A 216 12.85 1.69 16.02
CA SER A 216 12.08 2.58 16.90
C SER A 216 12.82 3.88 17.23
N TRP A 217 14.16 3.88 17.18
CA TRP A 217 14.97 5.09 17.31
C TRP A 217 15.20 5.76 15.96
N THR A 218 15.73 5.00 15.01
CA THR A 218 15.97 5.47 13.64
C THR A 218 16.23 4.29 12.72
N SER A 219 15.67 4.31 11.50
CA SER A 219 15.90 3.27 10.50
C SER A 219 17.36 3.22 10.04
N TRP A 220 18.10 4.33 10.16
CA TRP A 220 19.51 4.40 9.76
C TRP A 220 20.44 3.55 10.65
N LEU A 221 20.13 3.43 11.95
CA LEU A 221 20.99 2.71 12.90
C LEU A 221 21.14 1.22 12.55
N PRO A 222 20.05 0.42 12.44
CA PRO A 222 20.17 -0.98 12.03
C PRO A 222 20.69 -1.12 10.59
N TYR A 223 20.42 -0.15 9.72
CA TYR A 223 20.91 -0.15 8.34
C TYR A 223 22.44 -0.06 8.24
N PHE A 224 23.09 0.79 9.03
CA PHE A 224 24.56 0.86 9.10
C PHE A 224 25.16 -0.25 9.95
N LEU A 225 24.51 -0.63 11.06
CA LEU A 225 24.97 -1.71 11.92
C LEU A 225 25.03 -3.05 11.17
N GLY A 226 24.17 -3.26 10.17
CA GLY A 226 24.24 -4.42 9.30
C GLY A 226 25.58 -4.55 8.56
N VAL A 227 26.13 -3.45 8.05
CA VAL A 227 27.47 -3.45 7.38
C VAL A 227 28.57 -3.81 8.35
N PHE A 228 28.49 -3.33 9.59
CA PHE A 228 29.45 -3.68 10.62
C PHE A 228 29.51 -5.21 10.85
N PHE A 229 28.35 -5.88 10.95
CA PHE A 229 28.31 -7.33 11.07
C PHE A 229 28.82 -8.06 9.82
N MET A 230 28.55 -7.53 8.62
CA MET A 230 29.11 -8.09 7.38
C MET A 230 30.65 -7.97 7.35
N LEU A 231 31.23 -6.86 7.82
CA LEU A 231 32.68 -6.68 7.97
C LEU A 231 33.29 -7.64 9.01
N CYS A 232 32.58 -7.91 10.10
CA CYS A 232 32.97 -8.96 11.06
C CYS A 232 33.00 -10.35 10.41
N GLY A 233 32.03 -10.65 9.54
CA GLY A 233 32.00 -11.90 8.78
C GLY A 233 33.12 -12.01 7.75
N LEU A 234 33.45 -10.92 7.05
CA LEU A 234 34.65 -10.84 6.20
C LEU A 234 35.92 -11.10 7.02
N SER A 235 36.01 -10.53 8.21
CA SER A 235 37.14 -10.76 9.12
C SER A 235 37.26 -12.24 9.52
N ALA A 236 36.14 -12.93 9.75
CA ALA A 236 36.14 -14.37 10.00
C ALA A 236 36.66 -15.18 8.80
N SER A 237 36.35 -14.75 7.56
CA SER A 237 36.84 -15.42 6.35
C SER A 237 38.36 -15.30 6.14
N ILE A 238 39.01 -14.27 6.72
CA ILE A 238 40.47 -14.15 6.75
C ILE A 238 41.11 -15.29 7.56
N CYS A 239 40.43 -15.74 8.62
CA CYS A 239 40.88 -16.82 9.49
C CYS A 239 40.69 -18.21 8.87
N VAL A 240 39.97 -18.33 7.75
CA VAL A 240 39.81 -19.60 7.04
C VAL A 240 41.14 -19.98 6.36
N PRO A 241 41.69 -21.17 6.65
CA PRO A 241 42.85 -21.68 5.93
C PRO A 241 42.46 -22.16 4.52
N GLU A 242 43.39 -22.13 3.58
CA GLU A 242 43.15 -22.65 2.22
C GLU A 242 42.79 -24.14 2.27
N THR A 243 41.76 -24.52 1.50
CA THR A 243 41.19 -25.88 1.45
C THR A 243 41.54 -26.61 0.16
N LEU A 244 42.06 -25.91 -0.86
CA LEU A 244 42.49 -26.52 -2.12
C LEU A 244 43.37 -27.76 -1.85
N PRO A 245 42.97 -28.95 -2.35
CA PRO A 245 43.80 -30.15 -2.26
C PRO A 245 45.14 -29.89 -2.98
N LYS A 246 46.27 -30.07 -2.29
CA LYS A 246 47.59 -30.02 -2.94
C LYS A 246 47.65 -31.14 -3.99
N SER A 247 47.77 -30.80 -5.28
CA SER A 247 48.06 -31.80 -6.29
C SER A 247 49.47 -32.36 -6.05
N ASN A 248 49.58 -33.69 -5.97
CA ASN A 248 50.86 -34.35 -6.10
C ASN A 248 51.29 -34.22 -7.58
N ASN A 249 52.46 -33.63 -7.82
CA ASN A 249 53.10 -33.39 -9.12
C ASN A 249 52.89 -34.50 -10.15
N LEU A 250 52.47 -34.15 -11.37
CA LEU A 250 52.79 -34.92 -12.59
C LEU A 250 52.90 -33.99 -13.83
N SER A 251 54.04 -34.16 -14.52
CA SER A 251 54.46 -33.81 -15.88
C SER A 251 54.78 -32.36 -16.29
N GLU A 252 56.10 -32.16 -16.41
CA GLU A 252 56.82 -31.31 -17.38
C GLU A 252 56.39 -31.54 -18.84
N THR A 253 56.52 -30.50 -19.67
CA THR A 253 57.05 -30.47 -21.06
C THR A 253 56.92 -29.02 -21.57
N GLY A 254 58.03 -28.27 -21.74
CA GLY A 254 58.69 -27.95 -23.03
C GLY A 254 57.97 -26.79 -23.76
N SER A 255 58.56 -25.72 -24.28
CA SER A 255 59.93 -25.37 -24.70
C SER A 255 60.00 -23.84 -24.97
N GLU A 256 61.23 -23.33 -25.04
CA GLU A 256 61.67 -21.96 -25.33
C GLU A 256 61.25 -21.44 -26.73
N ASP A 257 61.04 -20.12 -26.87
CA ASP A 257 61.90 -19.19 -27.65
C ASP A 257 61.21 -17.86 -28.03
N ASP A 258 62.07 -16.85 -28.16
CA ASP A 258 61.86 -15.41 -28.35
C ASP A 258 61.02 -14.97 -29.57
N GLU A 259 60.24 -13.90 -29.40
CA GLU A 259 60.32 -12.67 -30.22
C GLU A 259 59.35 -11.63 -29.66
N ALA A 260 59.91 -10.54 -29.11
CA ALA A 260 59.17 -9.37 -28.68
C ALA A 260 58.95 -8.42 -29.87
N ASP A 261 57.84 -7.68 -29.79
CA ASP A 261 57.50 -6.49 -30.59
C ASP A 261 56.61 -6.69 -31.84
N ASP A 262 55.47 -7.38 -31.68
CA ASP A 262 54.17 -6.97 -32.30
C ASP A 262 52.91 -7.66 -31.69
N ASP A 263 53.07 -8.50 -30.64
CA ASP A 263 52.05 -9.50 -30.27
C ASP A 263 51.02 -9.09 -29.19
N ALA A 264 51.17 -7.95 -28.50
CA ALA A 264 50.34 -7.65 -27.31
C ALA A 264 48.82 -7.56 -27.58
N ARG A 265 48.40 -7.24 -28.81
CA ARG A 265 46.97 -7.22 -29.21
C ARG A 265 46.45 -8.59 -29.69
N ARG A 266 47.31 -9.48 -30.18
CA ARG A 266 46.94 -10.83 -30.63
C ARG A 266 46.78 -11.80 -29.46
N THR A 267 47.59 -11.67 -28.41
CA THR A 267 47.52 -12.54 -27.22
C THR A 267 46.20 -12.38 -26.45
N VAL A 268 45.67 -11.16 -26.35
CA VAL A 268 44.39 -10.90 -25.66
C VAL A 268 43.21 -11.45 -26.46
N LEU A 269 43.17 -11.22 -27.78
CA LEU A 269 42.08 -11.68 -28.64
C LEU A 269 42.05 -13.21 -28.73
N HIS A 270 43.23 -13.87 -28.74
CA HIS A 270 43.34 -15.32 -28.76
C HIS A 270 42.99 -15.96 -27.41
N ARG A 271 43.37 -15.33 -26.29
CA ARG A 271 42.92 -15.73 -24.94
C ARG A 271 41.42 -15.53 -24.76
N LEU A 272 40.86 -14.40 -25.22
CA LEU A 272 39.42 -14.17 -25.24
C LEU A 272 38.70 -15.20 -26.10
N LYS A 273 39.20 -15.51 -27.31
CA LYS A 273 38.65 -16.60 -28.15
C LYS A 273 38.74 -17.96 -27.46
N ALA A 274 39.84 -18.27 -26.79
CA ALA A 274 40.01 -19.53 -26.07
C ALA A 274 39.03 -19.64 -24.90
N VAL A 275 38.88 -18.58 -24.10
CA VAL A 275 37.88 -18.48 -23.03
C VAL A 275 36.45 -18.57 -23.59
N LEU A 276 36.15 -17.88 -24.69
CA LEU A 276 34.83 -17.89 -25.34
C LEU A 276 34.49 -19.28 -25.90
N ASN A 277 35.47 -19.95 -26.52
CA ASN A 277 35.31 -21.29 -27.05
C ASN A 277 35.16 -22.32 -25.92
N HIS A 278 35.90 -22.16 -24.82
CA HIS A 278 35.76 -23.01 -23.64
C HIS A 278 34.40 -22.81 -22.95
N ALA A 279 33.96 -21.56 -22.80
CA ALA A 279 32.62 -21.22 -22.31
C ALA A 279 31.53 -21.80 -23.22
N ARG A 280 31.67 -21.67 -24.54
CA ARG A 280 30.74 -22.26 -25.52
C ARG A 280 30.68 -23.78 -25.38
N HIS A 281 31.82 -24.44 -25.22
CA HIS A 281 31.88 -25.89 -25.05
C HIS A 281 31.22 -26.33 -23.73
N GLN A 282 31.46 -25.63 -22.62
CA GLN A 282 30.80 -25.91 -21.34
C GLN A 282 29.28 -25.65 -21.37
N ILE A 283 28.83 -24.57 -22.01
CA ILE A 283 27.40 -24.27 -22.20
C ILE A 283 26.74 -25.36 -23.04
N MET A 284 27.40 -25.78 -24.14
CA MET A 284 26.91 -26.90 -24.95
C MET A 284 26.85 -28.20 -24.15
N HIS A 285 27.86 -28.50 -23.33
CA HIS A 285 27.88 -29.67 -22.46
C HIS A 285 26.74 -29.65 -21.43
N HIS A 286 26.54 -28.53 -20.72
CA HIS A 286 25.44 -28.38 -19.77
C HIS A 286 24.07 -28.46 -20.45
N SER A 287 23.91 -27.83 -21.63
CA SER A 287 22.66 -27.91 -22.38
C SER A 287 22.34 -29.35 -22.79
N ARG A 288 23.34 -30.11 -23.25
CA ARG A 288 23.16 -31.52 -23.60
C ARG A 288 22.78 -32.36 -22.39
N PHE A 289 23.41 -32.15 -21.24
CA PHE A 289 23.07 -32.84 -19.99
C PHE A 289 21.64 -32.55 -19.52
N ILE A 290 21.21 -31.28 -19.52
CA ILE A 290 19.85 -30.88 -19.13
C ILE A 290 18.81 -31.53 -20.04
N PHE A 291 19.06 -31.52 -21.36
CA PHE A 291 18.12 -32.05 -22.35
C PHE A 291 18.27 -33.56 -22.63
N ALA A 292 19.26 -34.24 -22.03
CA ALA A 292 19.46 -35.68 -22.21
C ALA A 292 18.37 -36.49 -21.52
N GLU A 293 17.91 -36.06 -20.35
CA GLU A 293 16.95 -36.80 -19.54
C GLU A 293 15.73 -35.97 -19.13
N ARG A 294 14.55 -36.57 -19.29
CA ARG A 294 13.27 -35.93 -18.92
C ARG A 294 13.20 -35.58 -17.42
N ASN A 295 13.81 -36.40 -16.56
CA ASN A 295 13.80 -36.19 -15.11
C ASN A 295 14.57 -34.92 -14.71
N ILE A 296 15.72 -34.67 -15.34
CA ILE A 296 16.56 -33.50 -15.09
C ILE A 296 15.87 -32.21 -15.55
N ILE A 297 15.13 -32.25 -16.66
CA ILE A 297 14.28 -31.13 -17.10
C ILE A 297 13.23 -30.81 -16.04
N CYS A 298 12.50 -31.82 -15.54
CA CYS A 298 11.47 -31.61 -14.52
C CYS A 298 12.04 -31.02 -13.22
N ILE A 299 13.20 -31.52 -12.77
CA ILE A 299 13.89 -31.02 -11.57
C ILE A 299 14.38 -29.59 -11.77
N SER A 300 14.91 -29.27 -12.95
CA SER A 300 15.35 -27.92 -13.32
C SER A 300 14.19 -26.91 -13.28
N ILE A 301 13.04 -27.27 -13.83
CA ILE A 301 11.81 -26.46 -13.77
C ILE A 301 11.32 -26.30 -12.33
N ALA A 302 11.41 -27.36 -11.52
CA ALA A 302 11.00 -27.31 -10.11
C ALA A 302 11.89 -26.37 -9.29
N PHE A 303 13.21 -26.40 -9.47
CA PHE A 303 14.11 -25.44 -8.82
C PHE A 303 13.89 -24.00 -9.29
N LEU A 304 13.65 -23.79 -10.59
CA LEU A 304 13.36 -22.47 -11.15
C LEU A 304 12.09 -21.88 -10.54
N THR A 305 10.98 -22.62 -10.55
CA THR A 305 9.69 -22.16 -10.04
C THR A 305 9.71 -21.96 -8.51
N ALA A 306 10.41 -22.83 -7.78
CA ALA A 306 10.58 -22.66 -6.34
C ALA A 306 11.40 -21.42 -5.98
N THR A 307 12.41 -21.05 -6.77
CA THR A 307 13.14 -19.79 -6.56
C THR A 307 12.24 -18.57 -6.78
N VAL A 308 11.38 -18.59 -7.80
CA VAL A 308 10.39 -17.52 -8.02
C VAL A 308 9.46 -17.38 -6.82
N ALA A 309 9.00 -18.51 -6.25
CA ALA A 309 8.15 -18.50 -5.07
C ALA A 309 8.85 -17.90 -3.82
N ILE A 310 10.14 -18.19 -3.60
CA ILE A 310 10.89 -17.62 -2.46
C ILE A 310 10.95 -16.09 -2.54
N GLN A 311 11.10 -15.54 -3.73
CA GLN A 311 11.20 -14.09 -3.90
C GLN A 311 9.91 -13.34 -3.58
N SER A 312 8.76 -14.03 -3.47
CA SER A 312 7.52 -13.40 -3.00
C SER A 312 7.62 -12.85 -1.56
N LEU A 313 8.58 -13.32 -0.76
CA LEU A 313 8.80 -12.89 0.63
C LEU A 313 9.22 -11.42 0.74
N THR A 314 9.90 -10.86 -0.28
CA THR A 314 10.34 -9.45 -0.28
C THR A 314 9.17 -8.49 -0.47
N ILE A 315 8.11 -8.93 -1.14
CA ILE A 315 6.85 -8.20 -1.27
C ILE A 315 5.92 -8.42 -0.07
N MET A 316 6.05 -9.54 0.65
CA MET A 316 5.19 -9.84 1.80
C MET A 316 5.13 -8.70 2.82
N LEU A 317 6.27 -8.11 3.17
CA LEU A 317 6.31 -6.99 4.12
C LEU A 317 5.55 -5.75 3.59
N GLN A 318 5.71 -5.45 2.30
CA GLN A 318 4.99 -4.36 1.64
C GLN A 318 3.48 -4.65 1.59
N TYR A 319 3.11 -5.88 1.24
CA TYR A 319 1.72 -6.35 1.18
C TYR A 319 1.03 -6.27 2.54
N VAL A 320 1.65 -6.79 3.60
CA VAL A 320 1.07 -6.77 4.96
C VAL A 320 0.97 -5.34 5.50
N SER A 321 1.99 -4.50 5.25
CA SER A 321 1.97 -3.10 5.64
C SER A 321 0.80 -2.35 4.99
N LYS A 322 0.53 -2.59 3.70
CA LYS A 322 -0.57 -1.95 2.96
C LYS A 322 -1.94 -2.56 3.29
N ARG A 323 -2.08 -3.89 3.23
CA ARG A 323 -3.37 -4.60 3.33
C ARG A 323 -3.97 -4.58 4.74
N PHE A 324 -3.11 -4.64 5.76
CA PHE A 324 -3.51 -4.77 7.16
C PHE A 324 -3.12 -3.57 8.03
N SER A 325 -2.53 -2.52 7.44
CA SER A 325 -2.04 -1.33 8.15
C SER A 325 -1.08 -1.66 9.30
N TRP A 326 -0.33 -2.77 9.20
CA TRP A 326 0.67 -3.12 10.19
C TRP A 326 1.90 -2.21 10.04
N SER A 327 2.34 -1.62 11.16
CA SER A 327 3.55 -0.79 11.18
C SER A 327 4.79 -1.66 10.97
N MET A 328 5.77 -1.17 10.21
CA MET A 328 7.09 -1.83 10.10
C MET A 328 7.86 -1.68 11.42
N ALA A 329 7.74 -0.52 12.06
CA ALA A 329 8.06 -0.22 13.46
C ALA A 329 7.32 1.06 13.86
N LYS A 330 6.81 1.16 15.10
CA LYS A 330 6.21 2.39 15.64
C LYS A 330 7.35 3.35 16.02
N VAL A 331 7.49 4.47 15.30
CA VAL A 331 8.37 5.57 15.73
C VAL A 331 7.65 6.27 16.88
N GLN A 332 8.05 5.96 18.11
CA GLN A 332 7.47 6.58 19.30
C GLN A 332 8.50 7.55 19.88
N SER A 333 8.07 8.78 20.16
CA SER A 333 8.92 9.89 20.61
C SER A 333 9.63 9.65 21.95
N HIS A 334 9.23 8.63 22.73
CA HIS A 334 9.94 8.17 23.92
C HIS A 334 9.93 6.64 24.04
N PRO A 335 11.05 6.00 24.45
CA PRO A 335 11.12 4.56 24.64
C PRO A 335 10.43 4.17 25.96
N PRO A 336 9.43 3.27 25.99
CA PRO A 336 9.05 2.64 27.23
C PRO A 336 10.06 1.55 27.57
N LEU A 337 10.56 1.58 28.80
CA LEU A 337 11.15 0.42 29.43
C LEU A 337 10.13 -0.73 29.35
N LEU A 338 10.50 -1.83 28.68
CA LEU A 338 9.93 -3.18 28.83
C LEU A 338 8.40 -3.24 29.05
N ALA A 339 7.62 -2.93 28.02
CA ALA A 339 6.22 -3.33 27.95
C ALA A 339 6.01 -4.32 26.78
N PRO A 340 5.76 -5.62 27.04
CA PRO A 340 5.48 -6.60 26.01
C PRO A 340 3.98 -6.60 25.70
N ALA A 341 3.47 -5.60 24.97
CA ALA A 341 2.04 -5.54 24.66
C ALA A 341 1.66 -4.69 23.43
N ASP A 342 2.43 -4.71 22.34
CA ASP A 342 1.95 -4.24 21.02
C ASP A 342 2.51 -5.12 19.90
N LEU A 343 1.90 -6.29 19.72
CA LEU A 343 2.26 -7.33 18.74
C LEU A 343 1.78 -6.97 17.31
N LYS A 344 2.05 -5.74 16.84
CA LYS A 344 1.60 -5.22 15.53
C LYS A 344 2.78 -4.73 14.67
N GLN A 345 3.83 -5.55 14.57
CA GLN A 345 5.02 -5.25 13.76
C GLN A 345 5.21 -6.29 12.65
N ALA A 346 5.23 -5.83 11.39
CA ALA A 346 5.35 -6.70 10.21
C ALA A 346 6.67 -7.49 10.18
N SER A 347 7.74 -6.96 10.79
CA SER A 347 9.06 -7.60 10.92
C SER A 347 9.03 -8.92 11.73
N PHE A 348 8.08 -9.11 12.65
CA PHE A 348 7.95 -10.35 13.43
C PHE A 348 7.58 -11.56 12.56
N LEU A 349 6.92 -11.32 11.41
CA LEU A 349 6.55 -12.38 10.47
C LEU A 349 7.78 -13.12 9.90
N ILE A 350 8.90 -12.43 9.72
CA ILE A 350 10.16 -13.04 9.24
C ILE A 350 10.69 -14.02 10.29
N SER A 351 10.72 -13.64 11.57
CA SER A 351 11.16 -14.54 12.65
C SER A 351 10.22 -15.71 12.84
N LEU A 352 8.90 -15.49 12.74
CA LEU A 352 7.91 -16.56 12.79
C LEU A 352 8.16 -17.60 11.69
N LYS A 353 8.33 -17.14 10.44
CA LYS A 353 8.66 -17.97 9.28
C LYS A 353 9.94 -18.77 9.52
N ALA A 354 11.03 -18.11 9.91
CA ALA A 354 12.31 -18.78 10.17
C ALA A 354 12.22 -19.83 11.30
N THR A 355 11.45 -19.54 12.36
CA THR A 355 11.24 -20.47 13.48
C THR A 355 10.46 -21.71 13.03
N MET A 356 9.40 -21.54 12.23
CA MET A 356 8.62 -22.66 11.68
C MET A 356 9.42 -23.47 10.67
N ASN A 357 10.24 -22.83 9.85
CA ASN A 357 11.14 -23.53 8.93
C ASN A 357 12.19 -24.36 9.67
N LEU A 358 12.80 -23.80 10.72
CA LEU A 358 13.77 -24.50 11.56
C LEU A 358 13.14 -25.70 12.27
N SER A 359 11.91 -25.57 12.79
CA SER A 359 11.20 -26.68 13.42
C SER A 359 10.84 -27.78 12.41
N ALA A 360 10.49 -27.41 11.18
CA ALA A 360 10.27 -28.37 10.10
C ALA A 360 11.55 -29.16 9.78
N LEU A 361 12.68 -28.48 9.63
CA LEU A 361 13.97 -29.09 9.29
C LEU A 361 14.53 -29.97 10.41
N LEU A 362 14.40 -29.57 11.68
CA LEU A 362 15.03 -30.28 12.79
C LEU A 362 14.13 -31.32 13.47
N LEU A 363 12.81 -31.14 13.46
CA LEU A 363 11.87 -31.99 14.21
C LEU A 363 10.95 -32.78 13.29
N ILE A 364 10.28 -32.12 12.35
CA ILE A 364 9.19 -32.74 11.56
C ILE A 364 9.75 -33.62 10.45
N LEU A 365 10.65 -33.11 9.62
CA LEU A 365 11.16 -33.85 8.46
C LEU A 365 12.00 -35.08 8.86
N PRO A 366 12.88 -35.03 9.89
CA PRO A 366 13.61 -36.22 10.32
C PRO A 366 12.71 -37.31 10.91
N THR A 367 11.67 -36.93 11.68
CA THR A 367 10.72 -37.90 12.23
C THR A 367 9.84 -38.52 11.15
N LEU A 368 9.38 -37.71 10.19
CA LEU A 368 8.64 -38.16 9.02
C LEU A 368 9.48 -39.08 8.12
N SER A 369 10.76 -38.74 7.89
CA SER A 369 11.69 -39.58 7.12
C SER A 369 11.86 -40.95 7.75
N LYS A 370 12.11 -41.02 9.07
CA LYS A 370 12.23 -42.29 9.81
C LYS A 370 10.96 -43.13 9.77
N ALA A 371 9.80 -42.49 9.80
CA ALA A 371 8.51 -43.19 9.70
C ALA A 371 8.31 -43.77 8.30
N LEU A 372 8.63 -43.01 7.25
CA LEU A 372 8.49 -43.41 5.85
C LEU A 372 9.56 -44.45 5.42
N ASP A 373 10.74 -44.45 6.04
CA ASP A 373 11.79 -45.46 5.82
C ASP A 373 11.31 -46.89 6.06
N ARG A 374 10.30 -47.07 6.91
CA ARG A 374 9.71 -48.39 7.18
C ARG A 374 8.90 -48.93 5.99
N PHE A 375 8.48 -48.06 5.06
CA PHE A 375 7.50 -48.40 4.03
C PHE A 375 7.96 -48.07 2.61
N LEU A 376 8.93 -47.18 2.43
CA LEU A 376 9.33 -46.66 1.11
C LEU A 376 10.85 -46.72 0.89
N PRO A 377 11.31 -47.06 -0.33
CA PRO A 377 12.70 -46.89 -0.74
C PRO A 377 13.16 -45.42 -0.65
N PRO A 378 14.46 -45.14 -0.42
CA PRO A 378 15.00 -43.80 -0.19
C PRO A 378 14.57 -42.75 -1.24
N ILE A 379 14.66 -43.08 -2.53
CA ILE A 379 14.27 -42.17 -3.62
C ILE A 379 12.77 -41.83 -3.61
N ARG A 380 11.91 -42.82 -3.31
CA ARG A 380 10.46 -42.62 -3.24
C ARG A 380 10.06 -41.84 -1.99
N ARG A 381 10.76 -42.07 -0.88
CA ARG A 381 10.61 -41.31 0.36
C ARG A 381 10.92 -39.84 0.13
N ASP A 382 12.10 -39.53 -0.41
CA ASP A 382 12.54 -38.14 -0.62
C ASP A 382 11.63 -37.42 -1.63
N LEU A 383 11.18 -38.12 -2.67
CA LEU A 383 10.18 -37.58 -3.59
C LEU A 383 8.83 -37.29 -2.90
N ARG A 384 8.36 -38.18 -2.01
CA ARG A 384 7.13 -37.94 -1.22
C ARG A 384 7.29 -36.79 -0.24
N ILE A 385 8.46 -36.63 0.37
CA ILE A 385 8.78 -35.50 1.24
C ILE A 385 8.79 -34.19 0.44
N ALA A 386 9.41 -34.18 -0.75
CA ALA A 386 9.40 -33.02 -1.64
C ALA A 386 7.96 -32.65 -2.07
N LEU A 387 7.15 -33.64 -2.46
CA LEU A 387 5.74 -33.45 -2.82
C LEU A 387 4.91 -32.93 -1.64
N GLY A 388 5.06 -33.51 -0.44
CA GLY A 388 4.38 -33.02 0.75
C GLY A 388 4.77 -31.57 1.07
N SER A 389 6.06 -31.27 0.99
CA SER A 389 6.60 -29.93 1.23
C SER A 389 6.04 -28.89 0.28
N VAL A 390 5.97 -29.17 -1.03
CA VAL A 390 5.42 -28.21 -2.01
C VAL A 390 3.91 -28.03 -1.87
N LEU A 391 3.17 -29.09 -1.51
CA LEU A 391 1.73 -28.99 -1.23
C LEU A 391 1.47 -28.14 0.01
N THR A 392 2.29 -28.30 1.06
CA THR A 392 2.25 -27.46 2.26
C THR A 392 2.57 -25.99 1.94
N ILE A 393 3.59 -25.73 1.11
CA ILE A 393 3.90 -24.39 0.60
C ILE A 393 2.68 -23.80 -0.13
N ALA A 394 2.09 -24.55 -1.08
CA ALA A 394 0.96 -24.09 -1.88
C ALA A 394 -0.28 -23.79 -1.02
N ALA A 395 -0.60 -24.67 -0.07
CA ALA A 395 -1.72 -24.48 0.85
C ALA A 395 -1.52 -23.23 1.73
N GLY A 396 -0.31 -23.01 2.24
CA GLY A 396 0.00 -21.83 3.03
C GLY A 396 -0.13 -20.53 2.23
N HIS A 397 0.39 -20.49 1.00
CA HIS A 397 0.24 -19.31 0.11
C HIS A 397 -1.22 -19.08 -0.31
N ALA A 398 -2.00 -20.14 -0.57
CA ALA A 398 -3.43 -20.00 -0.85
C ALA A 398 -4.19 -19.41 0.36
N LEU A 399 -3.86 -19.85 1.58
CA LEU A 399 -4.45 -19.28 2.80
C LEU A 399 -4.04 -17.82 3.00
N MET A 400 -2.78 -17.46 2.73
CA MET A 400 -2.32 -16.07 2.75
C MET A 400 -3.06 -15.20 1.73
N ALA A 401 -3.29 -15.71 0.52
CA ALA A 401 -4.01 -15.00 -0.55
C ALA A 401 -5.49 -14.75 -0.19
N LEU A 402 -6.13 -15.68 0.50
CA LEU A 402 -7.53 -15.57 0.93
C LEU A 402 -7.70 -14.90 2.31
N ALA A 403 -6.62 -14.47 2.95
CA ALA A 403 -6.67 -13.96 4.31
C ALA A 403 -7.37 -12.59 4.39
N ALA A 404 -8.56 -12.55 5.00
CA ALA A 404 -9.26 -11.31 5.33
C ALA A 404 -8.76 -10.66 6.63
N SER A 405 -8.02 -11.39 7.47
CA SER A 405 -7.48 -10.90 8.74
C SER A 405 -5.99 -11.22 8.90
N PRO A 406 -5.25 -10.43 9.71
CA PRO A 406 -3.82 -10.64 9.88
C PRO A 406 -3.46 -11.96 10.57
N THR A 407 -4.34 -12.48 11.43
CA THR A 407 -4.14 -13.77 12.11
C THR A 407 -4.21 -14.93 11.14
N VAL A 408 -5.16 -14.89 10.19
CA VAL A 408 -5.26 -15.89 9.12
C VAL A 408 -4.05 -15.81 8.20
N PHE A 409 -3.56 -14.60 7.91
CA PHE A 409 -2.34 -14.41 7.12
C PHE A 409 -1.11 -15.02 7.82
N ALA A 410 -0.92 -14.76 9.12
CA ALA A 410 0.16 -15.34 9.92
C ALA A 410 0.07 -16.87 10.02
N ALA A 411 -1.15 -17.43 10.11
CA ALA A 411 -1.37 -18.88 10.05
C ALA A 411 -0.97 -19.45 8.69
N GLY A 412 -1.35 -18.80 7.59
CA GLY A 412 -0.93 -19.17 6.23
C GLY A 412 0.59 -19.15 6.05
N LEU A 413 1.26 -18.12 6.56
CA LEU A 413 2.72 -18.02 6.55
C LEU A 413 3.38 -19.13 7.38
N SER A 414 2.81 -19.47 8.53
CA SER A 414 3.31 -20.55 9.37
C SER A 414 3.24 -21.89 8.63
N ILE A 415 2.09 -22.16 7.98
CA ILE A 415 1.89 -23.37 7.17
C ILE A 415 2.88 -23.40 6.00
N SER A 416 3.03 -22.31 5.24
CA SER A 416 3.96 -22.30 4.10
C SER A 416 5.40 -22.55 4.53
N SER A 417 5.79 -22.04 5.70
CA SER A 417 7.14 -22.19 6.27
C SER A 417 7.48 -23.63 6.66
N LEU A 418 6.48 -24.45 7.01
CA LEU A 418 6.68 -25.86 7.32
C LEU A 418 7.10 -26.69 6.09
N GLY A 419 6.87 -26.17 4.88
CA GLY A 419 7.31 -26.81 3.64
C GLY A 419 8.76 -26.55 3.24
N GLY A 420 9.59 -25.99 4.12
CA GLY A 420 11.00 -25.71 3.84
C GLY A 420 11.88 -26.93 3.52
N GLY A 421 11.36 -28.15 3.72
CA GLY A 421 11.99 -29.41 3.29
C GLY A 421 12.09 -29.62 1.78
N PHE A 422 11.41 -28.79 0.98
CA PHE A 422 11.35 -28.96 -0.47
C PHE A 422 12.73 -28.97 -1.14
N PHE A 423 13.55 -27.94 -0.92
CA PHE A 423 14.87 -27.82 -1.55
C PHE A 423 15.84 -28.96 -1.20
N PRO A 424 16.05 -29.31 0.08
CA PRO A 424 16.95 -30.40 0.43
C PRO A 424 16.43 -31.76 -0.07
N ALA A 425 15.12 -32.02 0.01
CA ALA A 425 14.55 -33.28 -0.48
C ALA A 425 14.62 -33.40 -2.01
N LEU A 426 14.31 -32.33 -2.75
CA LEU A 426 14.42 -32.31 -4.21
C LEU A 426 15.87 -32.47 -4.67
N ARG A 427 16.82 -31.85 -3.96
CA ARG A 427 18.26 -32.00 -4.25
C ARG A 427 18.72 -33.44 -3.99
N SER A 428 18.24 -34.09 -2.93
CA SER A 428 18.50 -35.52 -2.66
C SER A 428 18.02 -36.41 -3.80
N VAL A 429 16.76 -36.23 -4.25
CA VAL A 429 16.21 -36.97 -5.40
C VAL A 429 17.05 -36.75 -6.65
N ALA A 430 17.42 -35.50 -6.93
CA ALA A 430 18.22 -35.14 -8.10
C ALA A 430 19.57 -35.85 -8.13
N THR A 431 20.28 -35.90 -6.98
CA THR A 431 21.58 -36.56 -6.89
C THR A 431 21.52 -38.08 -7.05
N THR A 432 20.36 -38.70 -6.81
CA THR A 432 20.18 -40.15 -7.02
C THR A 432 19.81 -40.53 -8.45
N LEU A 433 19.52 -39.55 -9.30
CA LEU A 433 19.13 -39.76 -10.71
C LEU A 433 20.29 -39.59 -11.68
N VAL A 434 21.47 -39.27 -11.17
CA VAL A 434 22.64 -38.88 -11.93
C VAL A 434 23.82 -39.69 -11.41
N ASP A 435 24.72 -40.11 -12.30
CA ASP A 435 25.93 -40.85 -11.92
C ASP A 435 26.84 -40.00 -11.03
N GLU A 436 27.62 -40.64 -10.16
CA GLU A 436 28.51 -39.93 -9.21
C GLU A 436 29.48 -38.96 -9.90
N ALA A 437 29.90 -39.27 -11.13
CA ALA A 437 30.77 -38.43 -11.95
C ALA A 437 30.09 -37.13 -12.45
N GLU A 438 28.76 -37.12 -12.50
CA GLU A 438 27.95 -36.03 -13.04
C GLU A 438 27.25 -35.19 -11.95
N ILE A 439 27.39 -35.54 -10.66
CA ILE A 439 26.83 -34.79 -9.53
C ILE A 439 27.28 -33.32 -9.52
N GLY A 440 28.53 -33.04 -9.89
CA GLY A 440 29.02 -31.66 -10.00
C GLY A 440 28.32 -30.86 -11.11
N LEU A 441 28.02 -31.52 -12.24
CA LEU A 441 27.31 -30.93 -13.37
C LEU A 441 25.84 -30.64 -13.02
N LEU A 442 25.21 -31.53 -12.27
CA LEU A 442 23.90 -31.32 -11.68
C LEU A 442 23.89 -30.12 -10.72
N GLY A 443 24.90 -30.00 -9.86
CA GLY A 443 25.04 -28.86 -8.94
C GLY A 443 25.06 -27.50 -9.66
N THR A 444 25.86 -27.39 -10.72
CA THR A 444 25.94 -26.19 -11.56
C THR A 444 24.62 -25.92 -12.29
N THR A 445 23.95 -26.97 -12.79
CA THR A 445 22.63 -26.87 -13.43
C THR A 445 21.58 -26.30 -12.47
N ILE A 446 21.56 -26.78 -11.22
CA ILE A 446 20.64 -26.25 -10.21
C ILE A 446 20.97 -24.78 -9.91
N ALA A 447 22.25 -24.43 -9.74
CA ALA A 447 22.64 -23.04 -9.47
C ALA A 447 22.20 -22.09 -10.61
N LEU A 448 22.40 -22.50 -11.87
CA LEU A 448 22.01 -21.71 -13.04
C LEU A 448 20.48 -21.53 -13.12
N THR A 449 19.71 -22.61 -12.92
CA THR A 449 18.24 -22.56 -12.97
C THR A 449 17.65 -21.71 -11.85
N GLN A 450 18.23 -21.77 -10.65
CA GLN A 450 17.87 -20.87 -9.55
C GLN A 450 18.20 -19.41 -9.87
N GLY A 451 19.37 -19.14 -10.46
CA GLY A 451 19.75 -17.79 -10.90
C GLY A 451 18.79 -17.20 -11.93
N ILE A 452 18.39 -17.98 -12.94
CA ILE A 452 17.38 -17.58 -13.93
C ILE A 452 16.02 -17.31 -13.25
N GLY A 453 15.62 -18.18 -12.33
CA GLY A 453 14.40 -18.00 -11.54
C GLY A 453 14.39 -16.67 -10.77
N ALA A 454 15.52 -16.29 -10.15
CA ALA A 454 15.65 -15.01 -9.45
C ALA A 454 15.57 -13.80 -10.39
N ILE A 455 16.20 -13.87 -11.57
CA ILE A 455 16.12 -12.82 -12.61
C ILE A 455 14.67 -12.58 -13.06
N ILE A 456 13.90 -13.65 -13.23
CA ILE A 456 12.50 -13.56 -13.65
C ILE A 456 11.62 -13.05 -12.52
N ALA A 457 11.91 -13.46 -11.28
CA ALA A 457 11.07 -13.18 -10.13
C ALA A 457 10.94 -11.68 -9.84
N GLY A 458 12.04 -10.92 -9.84
CA GLY A 458 12.03 -9.49 -9.51
C GLY A 458 11.03 -8.68 -10.35
N PRO A 459 11.14 -8.66 -11.69
CA PRO A 459 10.25 -7.92 -12.57
C PRO A 459 8.83 -8.51 -12.60
N LEU A 460 8.71 -9.83 -12.52
CA LEU A 460 7.40 -10.51 -12.47
C LEU A 460 6.63 -10.07 -11.22
N MET A 461 7.28 -10.09 -10.05
CA MET A 461 6.66 -9.73 -8.77
C MET A 461 6.36 -8.22 -8.67
N ALA A 462 7.26 -7.36 -9.14
CA ALA A 462 6.99 -5.92 -9.23
C ALA A 462 5.82 -5.63 -10.19
N GLY A 463 5.78 -6.33 -11.33
CA GLY A 463 4.72 -6.23 -12.33
C GLY A 463 3.36 -6.70 -11.81
N THR A 464 3.31 -7.87 -11.16
CA THR A 464 2.06 -8.42 -10.59
C THR A 464 1.57 -7.60 -9.40
N PHE A 465 2.46 -7.06 -8.56
CA PHE A 465 2.07 -6.15 -7.46
C PHE A 465 1.47 -4.85 -8.01
N ARG A 466 2.08 -4.26 -9.04
CA ARG A 466 1.53 -3.07 -9.73
C ARG A 466 0.20 -3.37 -10.41
N PHE A 467 0.10 -4.52 -11.07
CA PHE A 467 -1.15 -4.98 -11.66
C PHE A 467 -2.24 -5.18 -10.60
N ASN A 468 -1.92 -5.80 -9.47
CA ASN A 468 -2.87 -5.97 -8.36
C ASN A 468 -3.36 -4.64 -7.79
N ILE A 469 -2.45 -3.67 -7.62
CA ILE A 469 -2.80 -2.31 -7.19
C ILE A 469 -3.73 -1.64 -8.20
N ARG A 470 -3.49 -1.81 -9.50
CA ARG A 470 -4.37 -1.30 -10.56
C ARG A 470 -5.74 -1.97 -10.52
N MET A 471 -5.79 -3.30 -10.50
CA MET A 471 -7.04 -4.07 -10.48
C MET A 471 -7.90 -3.83 -9.22
N HIS A 472 -7.29 -3.53 -8.06
CA HIS A 472 -8.05 -3.17 -6.85
C HIS A 472 -8.44 -1.69 -6.82
N GLY A 473 -7.73 -0.82 -7.53
CA GLY A 473 -8.19 0.54 -7.84
C GLY A 473 -9.33 0.53 -8.87
N GLU A 474 -9.41 -0.48 -9.73
CA GLU A 474 -10.43 -0.67 -10.77
C GLU A 474 -11.74 -1.35 -10.26
N MET A 475 -11.79 -1.85 -9.02
CA MET A 475 -13.04 -2.39 -8.44
C MET A 475 -13.93 -1.33 -7.79
N ASN A 476 -13.46 -0.08 -7.70
CA ASN A 476 -14.29 1.09 -7.41
C ASN A 476 -14.40 1.93 -8.68
N MET A 477 -15.57 1.86 -9.33
CA MET A 477 -16.00 2.61 -10.52
C MET A 477 -15.30 2.29 -11.86
N PRO A 478 -16.05 2.14 -12.98
CA PRO A 478 -15.46 1.81 -14.26
C PRO A 478 -14.80 3.05 -14.89
N GLU A 479 -13.47 3.07 -15.00
CA GLU A 479 -12.80 3.94 -15.97
C GLU A 479 -12.54 3.21 -17.30
N PRO A 480 -12.68 3.90 -18.45
CA PRO A 480 -12.54 3.31 -19.76
C PRO A 480 -11.07 2.94 -20.07
N SER A 481 -10.91 1.87 -20.83
CA SER A 481 -9.64 1.28 -21.29
C SER A 481 -8.48 2.27 -21.49
N GLN A 482 -7.43 2.15 -20.65
CA GLN A 482 -6.16 2.86 -20.85
C GLN A 482 -5.33 2.22 -21.98
N THR A 483 -5.73 2.52 -23.20
CA THR A 483 -4.79 2.72 -24.31
C THR A 483 -4.90 4.19 -24.68
N GLU A 484 -3.84 4.95 -24.35
CA GLU A 484 -3.70 6.42 -24.36
C GLU A 484 -4.22 7.17 -23.12
N THR A 485 -3.31 7.86 -22.44
CA THR A 485 -3.64 8.91 -21.47
C THR A 485 -4.31 10.05 -22.22
N ARG A 486 -5.63 10.19 -22.08
CA ARG A 486 -6.37 11.32 -22.65
C ARG A 486 -6.31 12.53 -21.72
N PRO A 487 -6.26 13.76 -22.24
CA PRO A 487 -6.40 14.95 -21.41
C PRO A 487 -7.72 14.93 -20.63
N CYS A 488 -7.70 15.43 -19.39
CA CYS A 488 -8.90 15.65 -18.60
C CYS A 488 -9.86 16.58 -19.37
N HIS A 489 -11.14 16.23 -19.37
CA HIS A 489 -12.22 17.04 -19.91
C HIS A 489 -13.46 16.86 -19.06
N GLY A 490 -14.28 17.90 -18.96
CA GLY A 490 -15.59 17.87 -18.32
C GLY A 490 -16.64 18.46 -19.25
N ALA A 491 -17.91 18.09 -19.06
CA ALA A 491 -19.02 18.61 -19.82
C ALA A 491 -20.30 18.55 -18.96
N SER A 492 -21.21 19.50 -19.19
CA SER A 492 -22.59 19.36 -18.70
C SER A 492 -23.29 18.28 -19.52
N ILE A 493 -23.84 17.28 -18.83
CA ILE A 493 -24.56 16.15 -19.41
C ILE A 493 -25.98 16.09 -18.83
N PRO A 494 -26.94 15.42 -19.50
CA PRO A 494 -28.30 15.27 -18.96
C PRO A 494 -28.30 14.55 -17.61
N ASP A 495 -29.22 14.94 -16.73
CA ASP A 495 -29.44 14.37 -15.40
C ASP A 495 -29.54 12.84 -15.39
N VAL A 496 -30.34 12.25 -16.29
CA VAL A 496 -30.49 10.79 -16.44
C VAL A 496 -29.18 10.07 -16.77
N VAL A 497 -28.21 10.77 -17.39
CA VAL A 497 -26.89 10.24 -17.72
C VAL A 497 -25.93 10.45 -16.55
N ALA A 498 -26.00 11.59 -15.87
CA ALA A 498 -25.18 11.90 -14.70
C ALA A 498 -25.48 10.96 -13.52
N ILE A 499 -26.75 10.67 -13.26
CA ILE A 499 -27.20 9.82 -12.15
C ILE A 499 -26.87 8.34 -12.41
N GLY A 500 -26.93 7.89 -13.66
CA GLY A 500 -26.56 6.53 -14.06
C GLY A 500 -27.72 5.52 -14.01
N GLU A 501 -27.38 4.23 -13.96
CA GLU A 501 -28.36 3.13 -14.10
C GLU A 501 -29.20 2.89 -12.84
N GLU A 502 -28.65 3.19 -11.66
CA GLU A 502 -29.34 3.02 -10.37
C GLU A 502 -30.18 4.25 -10.04
N GLN A 503 -31.33 4.35 -10.70
CA GLN A 503 -32.24 5.48 -10.54
C GLN A 503 -33.71 5.06 -10.53
N GLU A 504 -34.57 5.90 -9.98
CA GLU A 504 -36.02 5.72 -10.06
C GLU A 504 -36.77 7.04 -10.22
N SER A 505 -37.97 6.99 -10.81
CA SER A 505 -38.77 8.20 -10.95
C SER A 505 -39.35 8.66 -9.62
N LEU A 506 -39.30 9.97 -9.39
CA LEU A 506 -39.83 10.59 -8.18
C LEU A 506 -41.32 10.27 -7.95
N ALA A 507 -42.13 10.26 -9.01
CA ALA A 507 -43.55 9.93 -8.95
C ALA A 507 -43.80 8.49 -8.43
N LYS A 508 -42.99 7.52 -8.87
CA LYS A 508 -43.08 6.13 -8.43
C LYS A 508 -42.69 5.99 -6.97
N TRP A 509 -41.60 6.65 -6.56
CA TRP A 509 -41.14 6.65 -5.17
C TRP A 509 -42.19 7.26 -4.22
N LYS A 510 -42.76 8.42 -4.57
CA LYS A 510 -43.86 9.04 -3.81
C LYS A 510 -45.05 8.10 -3.62
N GLN A 511 -45.44 7.39 -4.68
CA GLN A 511 -46.52 6.41 -4.62
C GLN A 511 -46.20 5.24 -3.68
N GLN A 512 -44.96 4.73 -3.73
CA GLN A 512 -44.51 3.63 -2.86
C GLN A 512 -44.45 4.02 -1.39
N CYS A 513 -44.00 5.25 -1.10
CA CYS A 513 -43.99 5.81 0.25
C CYS A 513 -45.38 6.24 0.75
N GLY A 514 -46.41 6.19 -0.10
CA GLY A 514 -47.77 6.62 0.25
C GLY A 514 -47.89 8.11 0.52
N ILE A 515 -46.99 8.91 -0.07
CA ILE A 515 -46.95 10.36 0.11
C ILE A 515 -48.16 10.99 -0.60
N LYS A 516 -48.89 11.82 0.14
CA LYS A 516 -50.05 12.57 -0.33
C LYS A 516 -49.71 14.06 -0.29
N PRO A 517 -49.37 14.70 -1.43
CA PRO A 517 -48.93 16.10 -1.46
C PRO A 517 -49.90 17.07 -0.80
N GLU A 518 -51.20 16.78 -0.81
CA GLU A 518 -52.25 17.58 -0.17
C GLU A 518 -52.17 17.62 1.37
N ASN A 519 -51.47 16.66 1.97
CA ASN A 519 -51.27 16.57 3.42
C ASN A 519 -49.92 17.16 3.87
N GLN A 520 -49.01 17.44 2.94
CA GLN A 520 -47.72 18.03 3.23
C GLN A 520 -47.85 19.52 3.52
N ILE A 521 -46.99 20.01 4.40
CA ILE A 521 -46.73 21.43 4.58
C ILE A 521 -45.87 21.89 3.40
N ARG A 522 -46.36 22.88 2.64
CA ARG A 522 -45.72 23.33 1.41
C ARG A 522 -44.62 24.34 1.70
N LEU A 523 -43.36 23.89 1.62
CA LEU A 523 -42.17 24.73 1.65
C LEU A 523 -41.95 25.40 0.29
N VAL A 524 -41.40 26.60 0.34
CA VAL A 524 -41.06 27.43 -0.83
C VAL A 524 -39.55 27.47 -1.03
N LYS A 525 -38.81 27.78 0.04
CA LYS A 525 -37.34 27.84 0.04
C LYS A 525 -36.77 27.75 1.45
N LEU A 526 -35.47 27.47 1.56
CA LEU A 526 -34.73 27.65 2.80
C LEU A 526 -34.34 29.13 2.94
N ALA A 527 -34.80 29.79 4.00
CA ALA A 527 -34.66 31.24 4.17
C ALA A 527 -33.42 31.61 5.01
N HIS A 528 -33.27 31.02 6.19
CA HIS A 528 -32.15 31.35 7.08
C HIS A 528 -31.83 30.26 8.10
N MET A 529 -30.59 30.31 8.58
CA MET A 529 -30.04 29.42 9.59
C MET A 529 -30.05 30.10 10.97
N ARG A 530 -30.38 29.37 12.05
CA ARG A 530 -30.48 29.93 13.42
C ARG A 530 -29.51 29.24 14.39
N TYR A 531 -28.67 30.02 15.07
CA TYR A 531 -27.72 29.52 16.06
C TYR A 531 -27.67 30.36 17.34
N GLN A 532 -27.17 29.74 18.42
CA GLN A 532 -26.70 30.45 19.60
C GLN A 532 -25.19 30.51 19.67
N HIS A 533 -24.68 31.69 20.03
CA HIS A 533 -23.27 31.97 20.19
C HIS A 533 -22.99 32.61 21.56
N PRO A 534 -21.92 32.20 22.28
CA PRO A 534 -21.58 32.79 23.56
C PRO A 534 -21.09 34.24 23.40
N ASP A 535 -20.41 34.52 22.29
CA ASP A 535 -19.89 35.82 21.93
C ASP A 535 -20.44 36.26 20.56
N LEU A 536 -21.39 37.20 20.59
CA LEU A 536 -21.99 37.75 19.38
C LEU A 536 -21.05 38.67 18.60
N ASP A 537 -20.08 39.29 19.25
CA ASP A 537 -19.13 40.18 18.58
C ASP A 537 -18.09 39.37 17.82
N ALA A 538 -17.57 38.29 18.43
CA ALA A 538 -16.65 37.37 17.76
C ALA A 538 -17.26 36.74 16.50
N ILE A 539 -18.48 36.18 16.61
CA ILE A 539 -19.16 35.60 15.44
C ILE A 539 -19.55 36.66 14.41
N THR A 540 -19.87 37.90 14.83
CA THR A 540 -20.16 39.01 13.89
C THR A 540 -18.96 39.27 12.98
N VAL A 541 -17.74 39.34 13.56
CA VAL A 541 -16.51 39.58 12.79
C VAL A 541 -16.29 38.45 11.78
N PHE A 542 -16.42 37.20 12.23
CA PHE A 542 -16.28 36.04 11.34
C PHE A 542 -17.30 36.07 10.20
N LEU A 543 -18.60 36.26 10.49
CA LEU A 543 -19.64 36.25 9.45
C LEU A 543 -19.51 37.42 8.46
N GLN A 544 -18.94 38.56 8.89
CA GLN A 544 -18.59 39.65 7.97
C GLN A 544 -17.41 39.30 7.08
N ASP A 545 -16.36 38.70 7.63
CA ASP A 545 -15.22 38.20 6.85
C ASP A 545 -15.59 37.02 5.95
N PHE A 546 -16.61 36.24 6.32
CA PHE A 546 -17.24 35.20 5.52
C PHE A 546 -18.11 35.77 4.39
N GLY A 547 -18.48 37.05 4.44
CA GLY A 547 -19.16 37.75 3.35
C GLY A 547 -20.63 38.12 3.59
N MET A 548 -21.09 38.06 4.84
CA MET A 548 -22.42 38.54 5.23
C MET A 548 -22.39 40.00 5.74
N LYS A 549 -23.56 40.64 5.79
CA LYS A 549 -23.73 41.99 6.35
C LYS A 549 -24.74 41.98 7.48
N VAL A 550 -24.53 42.80 8.52
CA VAL A 550 -25.51 42.95 9.61
C VAL A 550 -26.76 43.65 9.07
N ALA A 551 -27.91 42.98 9.16
CA ALA A 551 -29.22 43.54 8.82
C ALA A 551 -29.81 44.31 10.02
N LYS A 552 -29.70 43.74 11.22
CA LYS A 552 -30.12 44.35 12.49
C LYS A 552 -29.30 43.76 13.63
N LYS A 553 -29.05 44.56 14.68
CA LYS A 553 -28.38 44.13 15.92
C LYS A 553 -29.14 44.69 17.11
N THR A 554 -29.36 43.85 18.12
CA THR A 554 -29.84 44.20 19.47
C THR A 554 -28.83 43.73 20.50
N ASP A 555 -29.10 43.92 21.80
CA ASP A 555 -28.21 43.45 22.88
C ASP A 555 -28.08 41.93 22.97
N GLY A 556 -29.10 41.19 22.48
CA GLY A 556 -29.18 39.74 22.60
C GLY A 556 -29.20 38.98 21.27
N GLU A 557 -29.38 39.67 20.14
CA GLU A 557 -29.64 39.03 18.84
C GLU A 557 -29.01 39.83 17.69
N VAL A 558 -28.56 39.11 16.66
CA VAL A 558 -28.03 39.71 15.42
C VAL A 558 -28.59 38.95 14.22
N TRP A 559 -29.03 39.69 13.22
CA TRP A 559 -29.49 39.17 11.93
C TRP A 559 -28.48 39.56 10.87
N TYR A 560 -28.03 38.60 10.06
CA TYR A 560 -27.06 38.79 8.99
C TYR A 560 -27.67 38.42 7.64
N ARG A 561 -27.40 39.22 6.63
CA ARG A 561 -27.96 39.08 5.29
C ARG A 561 -26.90 38.97 4.21
N GLY A 562 -27.27 38.30 3.14
CA GLY A 562 -26.56 38.36 1.86
C GLY A 562 -26.99 39.58 1.02
N TYR A 563 -26.49 39.62 -0.22
CA TYR A 563 -26.90 40.61 -1.22
C TYR A 563 -28.20 40.25 -1.95
N GLY A 564 -28.74 39.04 -1.74
CA GLY A 564 -30.04 38.62 -2.27
C GLY A 564 -31.24 39.36 -1.65
N THR A 565 -32.43 38.85 -1.94
CA THR A 565 -33.73 39.42 -1.50
C THR A 565 -34.16 38.95 -0.11
N ASP A 566 -33.47 37.98 0.48
CA ASP A 566 -33.72 37.55 1.86
C ASP A 566 -33.39 38.67 2.86
N GLN A 567 -34.27 38.86 3.85
CA GLN A 567 -34.07 39.85 4.91
C GLN A 567 -32.82 39.55 5.74
N TYR A 568 -32.57 38.26 5.96
CA TYR A 568 -31.39 37.71 6.59
C TYR A 568 -31.29 36.23 6.23
N VAL A 569 -30.06 35.72 6.18
CA VAL A 569 -29.71 34.32 5.87
C VAL A 569 -29.13 33.60 7.09
N TYR A 570 -28.74 34.37 8.11
CA TYR A 570 -28.22 33.84 9.38
C TYR A 570 -28.78 34.67 10.55
N TYR A 571 -29.21 33.99 11.60
CA TYR A 571 -29.64 34.59 12.87
C TYR A 571 -28.79 34.03 14.01
N ALA A 572 -28.23 34.92 14.82
CA ALA A 572 -27.47 34.57 16.01
C ALA A 572 -28.15 35.14 17.26
N ARG A 573 -28.31 34.32 18.29
CA ARG A 573 -28.76 34.73 19.62
C ARG A 573 -27.66 34.51 20.65
N LYS A 574 -27.49 35.42 21.61
CA LYS A 574 -26.55 35.24 22.71
C LYS A 574 -26.94 34.03 23.57
N GLY A 575 -25.98 33.19 23.91
CA GLY A 575 -26.17 32.05 24.81
C GLY A 575 -25.14 30.93 24.59
N PRO A 576 -25.21 29.83 25.35
CA PRO A 576 -24.38 28.66 25.09
C PRO A 576 -24.56 28.16 23.65
N LYS A 577 -23.51 27.59 23.05
CA LYS A 577 -23.55 27.02 21.69
C LYS A 577 -24.76 26.08 21.55
N ALA A 578 -25.66 26.40 20.63
CA ALA A 578 -26.82 25.58 20.34
C ALA A 578 -27.29 25.79 18.90
N PHE A 579 -27.66 24.68 18.26
CA PHE A 579 -28.37 24.70 16.98
C PHE A 579 -29.84 25.03 17.23
N LEU A 580 -30.35 26.09 16.60
CA LEU A 580 -31.74 26.52 16.71
C LEU A 580 -32.56 26.20 15.46
N GLY A 581 -31.98 25.51 14.48
CA GLY A 581 -32.70 24.97 13.32
C GLY A 581 -32.54 25.77 12.05
N GLY A 582 -32.67 25.09 10.91
CA GLY A 582 -32.93 25.72 9.62
C GLY A 582 -34.35 26.31 9.60
N THR A 583 -34.55 27.36 8.80
CA THR A 583 -35.84 28.03 8.67
C THR A 583 -36.32 28.02 7.23
N PHE A 584 -37.42 27.34 6.97
CA PHE A 584 -38.05 27.29 5.65
C PHE A 584 -39.19 28.29 5.56
N GLU A 585 -39.30 28.98 4.43
CA GLU A 585 -40.49 29.74 4.08
C GLU A 585 -41.60 28.78 3.64
N VAL A 586 -42.81 28.97 4.15
CA VAL A 586 -43.99 28.19 3.75
C VAL A 586 -44.89 29.00 2.82
N GLU A 587 -45.64 28.29 1.98
CA GLU A 587 -46.45 28.88 0.91
C GLU A 587 -47.64 29.69 1.43
N SER A 588 -48.21 29.28 2.56
CA SER A 588 -49.40 29.91 3.12
C SER A 588 -49.38 29.99 4.64
N TYR A 589 -50.19 30.89 5.21
CA TYR A 589 -50.42 30.92 6.65
C TYR A 589 -51.07 29.60 7.15
N GLN A 590 -51.86 28.94 6.31
CA GLN A 590 -52.48 27.66 6.64
C GLN A 590 -51.44 26.55 6.81
N ASP A 591 -50.34 26.59 6.06
CA ASP A 591 -49.20 25.67 6.25
C ASP A 591 -48.53 25.89 7.62
N LEU A 592 -48.49 27.13 8.08
CA LEU A 592 -48.02 27.47 9.42
C LEU A 592 -48.96 26.95 10.52
N GLU A 593 -50.28 27.04 10.31
CA GLU A 593 -51.28 26.44 11.20
C GLU A 593 -51.18 24.92 11.25
N ARG A 594 -50.97 24.26 10.10
CA ARG A 594 -50.71 22.82 10.04
C ARG A 594 -49.47 22.44 10.84
N ALA A 595 -48.38 23.21 10.69
CA ALA A 595 -47.15 23.00 11.45
C ALA A 595 -47.37 23.15 12.96
N ALA A 596 -48.11 24.18 13.39
CA ALA A 596 -48.46 24.39 14.80
C ALA A 596 -49.36 23.28 15.36
N GLY A 597 -50.15 22.63 14.51
CA GLY A 597 -50.98 21.48 14.86
C GLY A 597 -50.23 20.16 15.01
N LEU A 598 -48.95 20.08 14.63
CA LEU A 598 -48.14 18.87 14.82
C LEU A 598 -47.88 18.62 16.32
N PRO A 599 -47.71 17.35 16.76
CA PRO A 599 -47.48 17.03 18.18
C PRO A 599 -46.27 17.75 18.80
N THR A 600 -45.25 18.05 17.99
CA THR A 600 -44.02 18.73 18.40
C THR A 600 -43.98 20.20 17.95
N GLY A 601 -45.07 20.71 17.39
CA GLY A 601 -45.20 22.08 16.91
C GLY A 601 -45.38 23.10 18.04
N SER A 602 -44.66 24.21 17.96
CA SER A 602 -44.90 25.36 18.84
C SER A 602 -46.15 26.14 18.42
N PRO A 603 -46.73 26.96 19.31
CA PRO A 603 -47.67 27.99 18.89
C PRO A 603 -47.05 28.93 17.84
N ILE A 604 -47.89 29.50 16.98
CA ILE A 604 -47.49 30.53 16.02
C ILE A 604 -47.04 31.77 16.79
N GLN A 605 -45.84 32.26 16.48
CA GLN A 605 -45.24 33.44 17.09
C GLN A 605 -45.04 34.55 16.05
N GLU A 606 -45.47 35.77 16.37
CA GLU A 606 -45.23 36.94 15.55
C GLU A 606 -43.80 37.48 15.75
N LEU A 607 -43.06 37.65 14.65
CA LEU A 607 -41.67 38.12 14.66
C LEU A 607 -41.59 39.66 14.60
N LYS A 608 -42.05 40.34 15.65
CA LYS A 608 -42.11 41.82 15.69
C LYS A 608 -40.75 42.49 15.52
N ASP A 609 -39.71 41.88 16.08
CA ASP A 609 -38.36 42.46 16.09
C ASP A 609 -37.48 41.99 14.93
N ALA A 610 -37.85 40.93 14.21
CA ALA A 610 -37.05 40.45 13.09
C ALA A 610 -37.19 41.38 11.88
N PRO A 611 -36.11 41.65 11.12
CA PRO A 611 -36.20 42.38 9.86
C PRO A 611 -37.24 41.74 8.93
N GLY A 612 -38.14 42.57 8.39
CA GLY A 612 -39.22 42.15 7.50
C GLY A 612 -40.41 41.46 8.16
N GLY A 613 -40.39 41.24 9.48
CA GLY A 613 -41.51 40.69 10.23
C GLY A 613 -41.82 39.22 9.91
N GLY A 614 -43.11 38.88 9.98
CA GLY A 614 -43.65 37.55 9.68
C GLY A 614 -44.06 36.77 10.92
N PHE A 615 -44.43 35.51 10.70
CA PHE A 615 -44.87 34.57 11.73
C PHE A 615 -44.04 33.29 11.65
N ILE A 616 -43.65 32.74 12.78
CA ILE A 616 -42.80 31.55 12.87
C ILE A 616 -43.43 30.46 13.73
N VAL A 617 -43.20 29.21 13.34
CA VAL A 617 -43.46 28.00 14.12
C VAL A 617 -42.20 27.15 14.13
N THR A 618 -41.87 26.57 15.28
CA THR A 618 -40.80 25.57 15.39
C THR A 618 -41.42 24.21 15.65
N VAL A 619 -41.08 23.23 14.81
CA VAL A 619 -41.43 21.82 14.96
C VAL A 619 -40.16 21.08 15.36
N LYS A 620 -40.25 20.09 16.25
CA LYS A 620 -39.12 19.19 16.50
C LYS A 620 -39.23 17.93 15.65
N ASP A 621 -38.16 17.58 14.97
CA ASP A 621 -38.04 16.30 14.26
C ASP A 621 -37.89 15.12 15.25
N PRO A 622 -37.85 13.86 14.77
CA PRO A 622 -37.74 12.68 15.62
C PRO A 622 -36.47 12.62 16.49
N GLU A 623 -35.40 13.30 16.09
CA GLU A 623 -34.14 13.43 16.85
C GLU A 623 -34.18 14.60 17.84
N GLY A 624 -35.25 15.41 17.80
CA GLY A 624 -35.44 16.58 18.63
C GLY A 624 -34.82 17.85 18.05
N PHE A 625 -34.30 17.82 16.82
CA PHE A 625 -33.80 19.02 16.15
C PHE A 625 -34.94 19.98 15.83
N PRO A 626 -34.76 21.29 16.08
CA PRO A 626 -35.73 22.29 15.67
C PRO A 626 -35.71 22.48 14.15
N VAL A 627 -36.90 22.47 13.55
CA VAL A 627 -37.19 22.86 12.16
C VAL A 627 -38.13 24.06 12.23
N ASN A 628 -37.71 25.20 11.71
CA ASN A 628 -38.49 26.43 11.79
C ASN A 628 -39.20 26.69 10.47
N LEU A 629 -40.44 27.15 10.54
CA LEU A 629 -41.26 27.51 9.40
C LEU A 629 -41.71 28.95 9.53
N ILE A 630 -41.53 29.75 8.48
CA ILE A 630 -41.86 31.18 8.47
C ILE A 630 -42.85 31.53 7.35
N TYR A 631 -43.79 32.43 7.63
CA TYR A 631 -44.69 33.00 6.63
C TYR A 631 -44.82 34.52 6.79
N GLY A 632 -44.99 35.23 5.69
CA GLY A 632 -45.32 36.67 5.69
C GLY A 632 -44.16 37.61 6.00
N GLN A 633 -42.91 37.13 5.92
CA GLN A 633 -41.74 38.00 5.98
C GLN A 633 -41.61 38.78 4.67
N SER A 634 -41.57 40.11 4.76
CA SER A 634 -41.41 40.96 3.58
C SER A 634 -39.99 40.83 2.99
N PRO A 635 -39.82 40.70 1.66
CA PRO A 635 -38.49 40.66 1.04
C PRO A 635 -37.71 41.96 1.25
N ALA A 636 -36.39 41.86 1.35
CA ALA A 636 -35.52 43.02 1.33
C ALA A 636 -35.24 43.48 -0.11
N ALA A 637 -34.93 44.78 -0.28
CA ALA A 637 -34.36 45.24 -1.53
C ALA A 637 -33.02 44.50 -1.78
N PRO A 638 -32.79 43.95 -2.98
CA PRO A 638 -31.54 43.29 -3.30
C PRO A 638 -30.39 44.29 -3.33
N GLY A 639 -29.19 43.83 -3.02
CA GLY A 639 -27.95 44.55 -3.24
C GLY A 639 -27.55 44.59 -4.72
N GLU A 640 -26.37 45.13 -4.99
CA GLU A 640 -25.76 45.07 -6.33
C GLU A 640 -25.30 43.63 -6.61
N TYR A 641 -25.84 43.02 -7.67
CA TYR A 641 -25.41 41.71 -8.13
C TYR A 641 -24.05 41.85 -8.83
N PRO A 642 -23.05 41.02 -8.48
CA PRO A 642 -21.79 41.04 -9.19
C PRO A 642 -22.00 40.70 -10.68
N PRO A 643 -21.21 41.30 -11.59
CA PRO A 643 -21.33 41.01 -13.01
C PRO A 643 -20.88 39.58 -13.33
N LYS A 644 -21.56 38.91 -14.27
CA LYS A 644 -21.13 37.60 -14.78
C LYS A 644 -19.82 37.73 -15.57
N LEU A 645 -18.85 36.86 -15.30
CA LEU A 645 -17.57 36.86 -15.99
C LEU A 645 -17.70 36.34 -17.43
N VAL A 646 -17.01 37.00 -18.35
CA VAL A 646 -16.81 36.51 -19.73
C VAL A 646 -15.49 35.75 -19.81
N VAL A 647 -15.58 34.43 -19.95
CA VAL A 647 -14.44 33.51 -20.03
C VAL A 647 -14.04 33.31 -21.49
N ASN A 648 -12.73 33.19 -21.75
CA ASN A 648 -12.18 32.88 -23.08
C ASN A 648 -11.79 31.40 -23.13
N TYR A 649 -12.18 30.71 -24.20
CA TYR A 649 -11.74 29.35 -24.54
C TYR A 649 -10.68 29.40 -25.66
N GLU A 650 -10.17 28.23 -26.08
CA GLU A 650 -9.06 28.09 -27.02
C GLU A 650 -9.35 28.79 -28.36
N SER A 651 -10.57 28.58 -28.87
CA SER A 651 -11.04 29.09 -30.17
C SER A 651 -12.03 30.25 -30.05
N ASP A 652 -12.76 30.36 -28.95
CA ASP A 652 -13.72 31.45 -28.70
C ASP A 652 -13.18 32.42 -27.65
N LYS A 653 -12.80 33.62 -28.10
CA LYS A 653 -12.14 34.64 -27.26
C LYS A 653 -12.88 35.98 -27.35
N PRO A 654 -14.13 36.06 -26.87
CA PRO A 654 -14.96 37.27 -26.99
C PRO A 654 -14.38 38.46 -26.21
N ARG A 655 -13.52 38.21 -25.22
CA ARG A 655 -12.93 39.24 -24.37
C ARG A 655 -11.73 39.93 -25.06
N VAL A 656 -12.02 40.85 -25.98
CA VAL A 656 -11.02 41.64 -26.74
C VAL A 656 -10.71 42.96 -26.03
N ARG A 657 -9.45 43.18 -25.63
CA ARG A 657 -8.98 44.39 -24.89
C ARG A 657 -9.73 44.69 -23.58
N HIS A 658 -10.43 43.70 -23.04
CA HIS A 658 -11.04 43.74 -21.72
C HIS A 658 -10.30 42.73 -20.83
N PHE A 659 -9.92 43.11 -19.63
CA PHE A 659 -9.13 42.26 -18.73
C PHE A 659 -9.93 41.94 -17.48
N GLN A 660 -9.94 40.68 -17.04
CA GLN A 660 -10.47 40.33 -15.73
C GLN A 660 -9.53 40.87 -14.65
N ARG A 661 -10.10 41.64 -13.72
CA ARG A 661 -9.41 42.22 -12.57
C ARG A 661 -10.35 42.05 -11.39
N PHE A 662 -9.84 41.44 -10.33
CA PHE A 662 -10.59 41.17 -9.12
C PHE A 662 -10.15 42.11 -8.02
N VAL A 663 -11.08 42.48 -7.14
CA VAL A 663 -10.79 43.20 -5.91
C VAL A 663 -10.82 42.17 -4.77
N PRO A 664 -9.69 41.87 -4.11
CA PRO A 664 -9.67 40.91 -3.02
C PRO A 664 -10.57 41.33 -1.86
N GLY A 665 -11.32 40.39 -1.29
CA GLY A 665 -12.25 40.64 -0.18
C GLY A 665 -13.03 39.37 0.18
N PRO A 666 -13.95 39.46 1.15
CA PRO A 666 -14.90 38.40 1.47
C PRO A 666 -15.70 37.96 0.23
N ALA A 667 -15.94 36.66 0.07
CA ALA A 667 -16.88 36.16 -0.92
C ALA A 667 -18.31 36.51 -0.47
N ALA A 668 -18.91 37.51 -1.13
CA ALA A 668 -20.22 38.00 -0.72
C ALA A 668 -21.28 36.89 -0.83
N VAL A 669 -22.01 36.66 0.26
CA VAL A 669 -23.08 35.66 0.33
C VAL A 669 -24.32 36.16 -0.41
N HIS A 670 -24.91 35.33 -1.26
CA HIS A 670 -26.17 35.60 -1.95
C HIS A 670 -27.38 35.18 -1.09
N LYS A 671 -27.51 33.88 -0.83
CA LYS A 671 -28.58 33.23 -0.06
C LYS A 671 -28.03 32.04 0.74
N LEU A 672 -28.87 31.48 1.63
CA LEU A 672 -28.64 30.17 2.21
C LEU A 672 -29.13 29.10 1.21
N GLY A 673 -28.29 28.11 0.89
CA GLY A 673 -28.63 27.02 -0.03
C GLY A 673 -29.20 25.83 0.71
N HIS A 674 -28.38 25.23 1.58
CA HIS A 674 -28.75 24.04 2.35
C HIS A 674 -28.17 24.04 3.76
N PHE A 675 -28.66 23.09 4.56
CA PHE A 675 -28.01 22.64 5.79
C PHE A 675 -28.15 21.13 5.89
N GLY A 676 -27.40 20.51 6.80
CA GLY A 676 -27.68 19.12 7.10
C GLY A 676 -27.25 18.63 8.44
N LEU A 677 -27.64 17.39 8.68
CA LEU A 677 -27.69 16.77 10.00
C LEU A 677 -27.01 15.40 9.98
N CYS A 678 -26.26 15.13 11.04
CA CYS A 678 -25.88 13.78 11.44
C CYS A 678 -26.96 13.24 12.38
N VAL A 679 -27.50 12.06 12.09
CA VAL A 679 -28.64 11.46 12.81
C VAL A 679 -28.40 9.99 13.13
N GLN A 680 -29.00 9.48 14.21
CA GLN A 680 -28.95 8.06 14.57
C GLN A 680 -30.13 7.29 13.97
N ASN A 681 -31.32 7.89 13.99
CA ASN A 681 -32.59 7.33 13.53
C ASN A 681 -32.90 7.73 12.07
N PHE A 682 -31.99 7.39 11.16
CA PHE A 682 -32.03 7.84 9.76
C PHE A 682 -33.39 7.60 9.07
N GLN A 683 -33.89 6.36 9.06
CA GLN A 683 -35.11 6.02 8.32
C GLN A 683 -36.37 6.74 8.86
N GLU A 684 -36.46 6.87 10.19
CA GLU A 684 -37.56 7.58 10.83
C GLU A 684 -37.51 9.08 10.50
N THR A 685 -36.32 9.65 10.48
CA THR A 685 -36.09 11.06 10.13
C THR A 685 -36.40 11.32 8.66
N VAL A 686 -35.93 10.47 7.73
CA VAL A 686 -36.31 10.53 6.30
C VAL A 686 -37.83 10.51 6.13
N THR A 687 -38.51 9.60 6.83
CA THR A 687 -39.98 9.47 6.78
C THR A 687 -40.66 10.74 7.27
N PHE A 688 -40.20 11.30 8.40
CA PHE A 688 -40.75 12.54 8.94
C PHE A 688 -40.63 13.70 7.94
N TYR A 689 -39.43 13.96 7.40
CA TYR A 689 -39.22 15.11 6.50
C TYR A 689 -40.01 14.96 5.19
N THR A 690 -40.12 13.76 4.65
CA THR A 690 -40.74 13.51 3.34
C THR A 690 -42.26 13.35 3.41
N ILE A 691 -42.83 12.93 4.54
CA ILE A 691 -44.29 12.87 4.73
C ILE A 691 -44.84 14.21 5.23
N THR A 692 -44.09 14.91 6.10
CA THR A 692 -44.56 16.16 6.73
C THR A 692 -44.38 17.36 5.81
N PHE A 693 -43.26 17.41 5.09
CA PHE A 693 -42.92 18.51 4.18
C PHE A 693 -42.82 17.99 2.75
N ASN A 694 -42.95 18.89 1.77
CA ASN A 694 -42.67 18.60 0.37
C ASN A 694 -41.16 18.49 0.06
N LEU A 695 -40.37 17.92 0.98
CA LEU A 695 -38.98 17.54 0.70
C LEU A 695 -38.96 16.17 0.04
N VAL A 696 -38.16 16.04 -0.99
CA VAL A 696 -38.01 14.80 -1.75
C VAL A 696 -36.53 14.52 -2.03
N PRO A 697 -36.13 13.24 -2.11
CA PRO A 697 -34.76 12.88 -2.43
C PRO A 697 -34.37 13.32 -3.85
N SER A 698 -33.19 13.89 -3.98
CA SER A 698 -32.42 13.94 -5.23
C SER A 698 -31.52 12.71 -5.30
N ASP A 699 -30.84 12.39 -4.18
CA ASP A 699 -29.99 11.21 -4.07
C ASP A 699 -30.14 10.50 -2.72
N PHE A 700 -30.01 9.17 -2.77
CA PHE A 700 -29.71 8.34 -1.63
C PHE A 700 -28.31 7.75 -1.75
N LEU A 701 -27.54 7.78 -0.66
CA LEU A 701 -26.29 7.04 -0.57
C LEU A 701 -26.45 5.80 0.30
N TYR A 702 -25.88 4.68 -0.13
CA TYR A 702 -25.97 3.39 0.57
C TYR A 702 -24.60 2.79 0.91
N VAL A 703 -24.57 1.99 1.98
CA VAL A 703 -23.47 1.06 2.26
C VAL A 703 -23.94 -0.36 2.03
N GLU A 704 -23.05 -1.22 1.54
CA GLU A 704 -23.31 -2.65 1.42
C GLU A 704 -22.86 -3.37 2.69
N GLN A 705 -23.81 -4.00 3.37
CA GLN A 705 -23.55 -4.86 4.53
C GLN A 705 -24.27 -6.19 4.32
N GLU A 706 -23.52 -7.29 4.44
CA GLU A 706 -24.06 -8.66 4.32
C GLU A 706 -24.83 -8.91 3.00
N GLY A 707 -24.41 -8.28 1.90
CA GLY A 707 -25.06 -8.39 0.59
C GLY A 707 -26.38 -7.63 0.47
N LYS A 708 -26.70 -6.73 1.41
CA LYS A 708 -27.86 -5.83 1.34
C LYS A 708 -27.39 -4.38 1.32
N LYS A 709 -28.02 -3.58 0.45
CA LYS A 709 -27.85 -2.12 0.40
C LYS A 709 -28.67 -1.49 1.52
N LYS A 710 -28.01 -0.74 2.41
CA LYS A 710 -28.65 0.06 3.44
C LYS A 710 -28.37 1.53 3.15
N THR A 711 -29.42 2.32 2.93
CA THR A 711 -29.30 3.77 2.77
C THR A 711 -28.83 4.40 4.08
N VAL A 712 -27.81 5.25 3.97
CA VAL A 712 -27.17 5.92 5.11
C VAL A 712 -27.14 7.43 4.98
N ALA A 713 -27.30 7.98 3.77
CA ALA A 713 -27.41 9.43 3.57
C ALA A 713 -28.48 9.79 2.53
N LEU A 714 -29.00 11.01 2.63
CA LEU A 714 -30.03 11.59 1.79
C LEU A 714 -29.65 13.03 1.45
N PHE A 715 -29.73 13.40 0.17
CA PHE A 715 -29.73 14.77 -0.32
C PHE A 715 -31.12 15.08 -0.87
N ALA A 716 -31.78 16.12 -0.36
CA ALA A 716 -33.17 16.40 -0.64
C ALA A 716 -33.42 17.83 -1.12
N HIS A 717 -34.22 17.97 -2.16
CA HIS A 717 -34.72 19.25 -2.67
C HIS A 717 -36.17 19.50 -2.23
N ILE A 718 -36.61 20.76 -2.38
CA ILE A 718 -37.99 21.16 -2.13
C ILE A 718 -38.80 20.94 -3.42
N ASP A 719 -39.77 20.04 -3.38
CA ASP A 719 -40.61 19.73 -4.53
C ASP A 719 -41.60 20.85 -4.85
N ARG A 720 -41.31 21.56 -5.94
CA ARG A 720 -42.13 22.65 -6.51
C ARG A 720 -42.78 22.26 -7.85
N GLY A 721 -42.87 20.96 -8.14
CA GLY A 721 -43.43 20.46 -9.41
C GLY A 721 -42.49 20.74 -10.57
N ALA A 722 -42.99 21.43 -11.59
CA ALA A 722 -42.22 21.76 -12.80
C ALA A 722 -41.16 22.86 -12.59
N ASP A 723 -41.26 23.65 -11.52
CA ASP A 723 -40.30 24.72 -11.21
C ASP A 723 -38.94 24.13 -10.80
N TYR A 724 -37.87 24.63 -11.41
CA TYR A 724 -36.51 24.24 -11.08
C TYR A 724 -36.06 24.81 -9.73
N VAL A 725 -35.52 23.94 -8.89
CA VAL A 725 -34.97 24.26 -7.57
C VAL A 725 -33.55 23.75 -7.43
N ASP A 726 -32.81 24.24 -6.44
CA ASP A 726 -31.47 23.72 -6.14
C ASP A 726 -31.51 22.20 -5.90
N HIS A 727 -30.49 21.50 -6.39
CA HIS A 727 -30.32 20.06 -6.23
C HIS A 727 -30.59 19.56 -4.81
N HIS A 728 -30.23 20.33 -3.79
CA HIS A 728 -30.69 20.05 -2.44
C HIS A 728 -30.77 21.34 -1.63
N SER A 729 -31.73 21.39 -0.70
CA SER A 729 -31.81 22.41 0.35
C SER A 729 -31.67 21.79 1.74
N PHE A 730 -31.57 20.46 1.82
CA PHE A 730 -31.41 19.73 3.05
C PHE A 730 -30.69 18.40 2.80
N PHE A 731 -29.76 18.04 3.67
CA PHE A 731 -29.17 16.71 3.65
C PHE A 731 -29.11 16.09 5.04
N MET A 732 -29.03 14.77 5.11
CA MET A 732 -28.74 14.07 6.36
C MET A 732 -27.90 12.83 6.12
N SER A 733 -27.13 12.43 7.13
CA SER A 733 -26.34 11.19 7.13
C SER A 733 -26.44 10.46 8.47
N THR A 734 -26.32 9.14 8.43
CA THR A 734 -26.32 8.30 9.62
C THR A 734 -24.99 8.45 10.37
N ASN A 735 -25.04 8.69 11.67
CA ASN A 735 -23.85 8.87 12.50
C ASN A 735 -24.07 8.28 13.91
N PRO A 736 -23.00 7.87 14.63
CA PRO A 736 -23.08 7.50 16.04
C PRO A 736 -23.65 8.57 16.98
N THR A 737 -23.60 9.85 16.59
CA THR A 737 -24.14 10.96 17.36
C THR A 737 -25.07 11.83 16.53
N SER A 738 -26.05 12.46 17.19
CA SER A 738 -26.96 13.40 16.54
C SER A 738 -26.42 14.83 16.69
N HIS A 739 -26.04 15.47 15.60
CA HIS A 739 -25.61 16.88 15.59
C HIS A 739 -25.88 17.56 14.24
N VAL A 740 -25.85 18.90 14.21
CA VAL A 740 -25.83 19.64 12.94
C VAL A 740 -24.47 19.47 12.29
N HIS A 741 -24.47 19.06 11.02
CA HIS A 741 -23.23 18.89 10.27
C HIS A 741 -22.72 20.24 9.77
N HIS A 742 -23.43 20.88 8.81
CA HIS A 742 -23.06 22.21 8.31
C HIS A 742 -24.27 23.02 7.82
N CYS A 743 -24.05 24.31 7.55
CA CYS A 743 -24.94 25.16 6.76
C CYS A 743 -24.15 25.83 5.62
N SER A 744 -24.79 26.04 4.48
CA SER A 744 -24.10 26.35 3.22
C SER A 744 -24.70 27.53 2.50
N PHE A 745 -23.83 28.44 2.03
CA PHE A 745 -24.21 29.74 1.51
C PHE A 745 -23.70 29.94 0.09
N GLU A 746 -24.61 30.35 -0.80
CA GLU A 746 -24.28 30.54 -2.21
C GLU A 746 -23.44 31.81 -2.40
N VAL A 747 -22.39 31.71 -3.20
CA VAL A 747 -21.57 32.83 -3.65
C VAL A 747 -21.56 32.89 -5.19
N HIS A 748 -21.14 34.03 -5.73
CA HIS A 748 -21.41 34.39 -7.12
C HIS A 748 -20.78 33.48 -8.19
N ASP A 749 -19.51 33.14 -8.05
CA ASP A 749 -18.78 32.29 -9.00
C ASP A 749 -17.51 31.68 -8.38
N PHE A 750 -16.87 30.79 -9.14
CA PHE A 750 -15.65 30.08 -8.73
C PHE A 750 -14.49 31.01 -8.36
N ASP A 751 -14.24 32.05 -9.16
CA ASP A 751 -13.16 33.00 -8.88
C ASP A 751 -13.42 33.75 -7.56
N THR A 752 -14.67 34.16 -7.32
CA THR A 752 -15.10 34.83 -6.08
C THR A 752 -14.97 33.91 -4.88
N GLN A 753 -15.39 32.64 -4.99
CA GLN A 753 -15.24 31.64 -3.92
C GLN A 753 -13.77 31.44 -3.56
N ASN A 754 -12.90 31.24 -4.56
CA ASN A 754 -11.47 31.02 -4.32
C ASN A 754 -10.77 32.26 -3.73
N LEU A 755 -11.19 33.47 -4.12
CA LEU A 755 -10.72 34.71 -3.47
C LEU A 755 -11.21 34.82 -2.02
N GLY A 756 -12.45 34.39 -1.74
CA GLY A 756 -12.98 34.26 -0.38
C GLY A 756 -12.19 33.28 0.47
N HIS A 757 -11.84 32.12 -0.08
CA HIS A 757 -10.97 31.14 0.57
C HIS A 757 -9.63 31.77 0.98
N GLN A 758 -8.96 32.46 0.04
CA GLN A 758 -7.69 33.15 0.32
C GLN A 758 -7.86 34.27 1.36
N TRP A 759 -8.98 34.99 1.33
CA TRP A 759 -9.31 36.02 2.30
C TRP A 759 -9.41 35.45 3.72
N LEU A 760 -10.19 34.38 3.90
CA LEU A 760 -10.39 33.72 5.19
C LEU A 760 -9.09 33.09 5.70
N ALA A 761 -8.35 32.39 4.83
CA ALA A 761 -7.03 31.83 5.17
C ALA A 761 -6.05 32.92 5.65
N LYS A 762 -6.00 34.07 4.97
CA LYS A 762 -5.13 35.19 5.35
C LYS A 762 -5.52 35.82 6.69
N LYS A 763 -6.80 35.77 7.06
CA LYS A 763 -7.28 36.20 8.38
C LYS A 763 -6.98 35.18 9.48
N GLY A 764 -6.51 33.99 9.13
CA GLY A 764 -6.15 32.94 10.08
C GLY A 764 -7.34 32.10 10.57
N TYR A 765 -8.45 32.08 9.82
CA TYR A 765 -9.54 31.14 10.08
C TYR A 765 -9.12 29.72 9.72
N GLU A 766 -9.80 28.73 10.30
CA GLU A 766 -9.47 27.32 10.14
C GLU A 766 -10.34 26.68 9.05
N PRO A 767 -9.75 26.23 7.94
CA PRO A 767 -10.48 25.51 6.91
C PRO A 767 -10.80 24.09 7.38
N VAL A 768 -11.95 23.59 6.94
CA VAL A 768 -12.41 22.22 7.20
C VAL A 768 -12.06 21.32 6.01
N TRP A 769 -12.54 21.68 4.83
CA TRP A 769 -12.36 20.92 3.60
C TRP A 769 -12.62 21.82 2.39
N GLY A 770 -11.88 21.61 1.30
CA GLY A 770 -11.96 22.41 0.08
C GLY A 770 -10.73 23.28 -0.18
N VAL A 771 -10.71 24.07 -1.24
CA VAL A 771 -11.76 24.22 -2.27
C VAL A 771 -11.86 22.96 -3.15
N GLY A 772 -13.07 22.52 -3.47
CA GLY A 772 -13.31 21.40 -4.38
C GLY A 772 -14.62 21.49 -5.16
N ARG A 773 -14.97 20.42 -5.86
CA ARG A 773 -16.27 20.25 -6.54
C ARG A 773 -16.91 18.93 -6.14
N HIS A 774 -18.17 18.98 -5.70
CA HIS A 774 -18.97 17.82 -5.37
C HIS A 774 -19.37 17.02 -6.62
N ILE A 775 -19.53 15.71 -6.45
CA ILE A 775 -20.20 14.86 -7.45
C ILE A 775 -21.71 15.14 -7.41
N LEU A 776 -22.30 15.15 -6.22
CA LEU A 776 -23.73 15.35 -6.01
C LEU A 776 -24.09 16.84 -6.14
N GLY A 777 -25.00 17.15 -7.05
CA GLY A 777 -25.41 18.52 -7.38
C GLY A 777 -24.33 19.40 -7.99
N SER A 778 -23.17 18.84 -8.36
CA SER A 778 -22.03 19.51 -9.02
C SER A 778 -21.46 20.76 -8.33
N GLN A 779 -21.87 21.07 -7.10
CA GLN A 779 -21.53 22.32 -6.42
C GLN A 779 -20.03 22.43 -6.15
N LEU A 780 -19.47 23.61 -6.37
CA LEU A 780 -18.19 23.98 -5.77
C LEU A 780 -18.37 24.13 -4.26
N PHE A 781 -17.38 23.71 -3.47
CA PHE A 781 -17.45 23.76 -2.01
C PHE A 781 -16.19 24.35 -1.38
N ASP A 782 -16.36 25.03 -0.25
CA ASP A 782 -15.30 25.54 0.62
C ASP A 782 -15.81 25.63 2.07
N TYR A 783 -15.39 24.70 2.92
CA TYR A 783 -15.86 24.54 4.30
C TYR A 783 -14.91 25.18 5.32
N TRP A 784 -15.47 25.83 6.33
CA TRP A 784 -14.76 26.53 7.39
C TRP A 784 -15.37 26.25 8.77
N TRP A 785 -14.55 26.33 9.80
CA TRP A 785 -15.04 26.40 11.18
C TRP A 785 -15.39 27.84 11.55
N ASP A 786 -16.59 28.04 12.10
CA ASP A 786 -16.94 29.30 12.76
C ASP A 786 -16.27 29.44 14.14
N THR A 787 -16.46 30.59 14.79
CA THR A 787 -15.83 30.91 16.08
C THR A 787 -16.25 30.01 17.25
N THR A 788 -17.22 29.12 17.04
CA THR A 788 -17.74 28.17 18.03
C THR A 788 -17.65 26.71 17.57
N GLY A 789 -17.00 26.46 16.43
CA GLY A 789 -16.89 25.13 15.82
C GLY A 789 -18.21 24.62 15.26
N ASN A 790 -19.06 25.48 14.69
CA ASN A 790 -20.03 25.02 13.69
C ASN A 790 -19.35 25.05 12.31
N MET A 791 -19.64 24.05 11.49
CA MET A 791 -19.15 24.04 10.11
C MET A 791 -20.06 24.91 9.24
N ILE A 792 -19.43 25.75 8.42
CA ILE A 792 -20.10 26.61 7.45
C ILE A 792 -19.43 26.46 6.09
N GLU A 793 -20.22 26.51 5.02
CA GLU A 793 -19.77 26.26 3.66
C GLU A 793 -20.07 27.47 2.76
N HIS A 794 -19.12 27.83 1.89
CA HIS A 794 -19.40 28.56 0.66
C HIS A 794 -19.61 27.57 -0.47
N TYR A 795 -20.67 27.76 -1.25
CA TYR A 795 -20.87 27.00 -2.48
C TYR A 795 -21.18 27.90 -3.68
N ALA A 796 -20.94 27.38 -4.87
CA ALA A 796 -21.33 28.01 -6.14
C ALA A 796 -21.59 26.93 -7.20
N ASP A 797 -22.26 27.29 -8.29
CA ASP A 797 -22.37 26.44 -9.49
C ASP A 797 -23.05 25.08 -9.22
N GLY A 798 -24.19 25.12 -8.54
CA GLY A 798 -25.01 23.92 -8.25
C GLY A 798 -26.04 23.61 -9.35
N ASP A 799 -26.33 22.33 -9.51
CA ASP A 799 -27.36 21.84 -10.44
C ASP A 799 -28.77 22.21 -9.98
N LEU A 800 -29.68 22.34 -10.96
CA LEU A 800 -31.10 22.57 -10.72
C LEU A 800 -31.91 21.34 -11.13
N VAL A 801 -32.88 20.97 -10.30
CA VAL A 801 -33.71 19.76 -10.43
C VAL A 801 -35.20 20.10 -10.30
N ASN A 802 -36.08 19.21 -10.77
CA ASN A 802 -37.52 19.34 -10.62
C ASN A 802 -38.20 17.96 -10.55
N GLU A 803 -39.54 17.90 -10.68
CA GLU A 803 -40.28 16.65 -10.60
C GLU A 803 -39.97 15.61 -11.69
N GLU A 804 -39.32 16.03 -12.79
CA GLU A 804 -38.90 15.15 -13.89
C GLU A 804 -37.51 14.54 -13.65
N THR A 805 -36.72 15.12 -12.74
CA THR A 805 -35.41 14.59 -12.36
C THR A 805 -35.59 13.29 -11.56
N PRO A 806 -34.94 12.17 -11.94
CA PRO A 806 -35.03 10.93 -11.20
C PRO A 806 -34.21 10.98 -9.91
N ILE A 807 -34.53 10.09 -8.97
CA ILE A 807 -33.77 9.90 -7.73
C ILE A 807 -32.56 9.03 -8.04
N GLY A 808 -31.36 9.48 -7.66
CA GLY A 808 -30.12 8.72 -7.75
C GLY A 808 -29.84 7.83 -6.55
N TYR A 809 -29.19 6.69 -6.81
CA TYR A 809 -28.69 5.78 -5.78
C TYR A 809 -27.19 5.54 -5.97
N GLY A 810 -26.38 5.98 -5.01
CA GLY A 810 -24.92 5.86 -5.06
C GLY A 810 -24.30 5.19 -3.84
N PRO A 811 -23.08 4.63 -3.95
CA PRO A 811 -22.35 4.14 -2.79
C PRO A 811 -21.90 5.31 -1.89
N ALA A 812 -22.00 5.15 -0.58
CA ALA A 812 -21.42 6.07 0.40
C ALA A 812 -19.91 5.81 0.53
N GLY A 813 -19.08 6.82 0.31
CA GLY A 813 -17.63 6.77 0.51
C GLY A 813 -16.95 8.09 0.16
N ASP A 814 -15.70 8.27 0.60
CA ASP A 814 -14.95 9.51 0.38
C ASP A 814 -14.78 9.82 -1.13
N GLU A 815 -14.65 8.77 -1.96
CA GLU A 815 -14.53 8.85 -3.42
C GLU A 815 -15.84 9.27 -4.11
N SER A 816 -17.00 9.21 -3.44
CA SER A 816 -18.29 9.60 -4.02
C SER A 816 -18.73 11.02 -3.67
N LEU A 817 -17.93 11.76 -2.89
CA LEU A 817 -18.29 13.12 -2.46
C LEU A 817 -17.71 14.21 -3.37
N ALA A 818 -16.57 14.01 -4.02
CA ALA A 818 -15.92 15.06 -4.80
C ALA A 818 -15.34 14.59 -6.14
N VAL A 819 -15.56 15.38 -7.19
CA VAL A 819 -14.95 15.20 -8.52
C VAL A 819 -13.46 15.56 -8.45
N TRP A 820 -13.14 16.64 -7.74
CA TRP A 820 -11.79 17.09 -7.46
C TRP A 820 -11.77 17.98 -6.21
N GLY A 821 -10.63 18.03 -5.54
CA GLY A 821 -10.43 18.77 -4.29
C GLY A 821 -9.39 18.07 -3.42
N PRO A 822 -9.10 18.60 -2.22
CA PRO A 822 -8.35 17.87 -1.21
C PRO A 822 -9.08 16.57 -0.81
N GLU A 823 -8.34 15.56 -0.35
CA GLU A 823 -8.94 14.35 0.23
C GLU A 823 -9.88 14.71 1.39
N VAL A 824 -11.05 14.07 1.45
CA VAL A 824 -12.04 14.29 2.51
C VAL A 824 -11.41 13.96 3.87
N PRO A 825 -11.45 14.87 4.86
CA PRO A 825 -10.99 14.54 6.21
C PRO A 825 -11.82 13.39 6.80
N LYS A 826 -11.18 12.39 7.41
CA LYS A 826 -11.89 11.23 8.00
C LYS A 826 -12.93 11.60 9.06
N TRP A 827 -12.68 12.70 9.77
CA TRP A 827 -13.56 13.26 10.79
C TRP A 827 -14.63 14.19 10.22
N PHE A 828 -14.72 14.37 8.89
CA PHE A 828 -15.62 15.35 8.29
C PHE A 828 -17.08 15.14 8.69
N LEU A 829 -17.51 13.88 8.78
CA LEU A 829 -18.86 13.51 9.23
C LEU A 829 -18.97 13.30 10.75
N GLU A 830 -17.86 13.28 11.51
CA GLU A 830 -17.81 13.03 12.97
C GLU A 830 -18.15 14.28 13.79
#